data_AF-A0AAV0U7S4-F1
#
_entry.id   AF-A0AAV0U7S4-F1
#
_cell.length_a   1.000
_cell.length_b   1.000
_cell.length_c   1.000
_cell.angle_alpha   90.00
_cell.angle_beta   90.00
_cell.angle_gamma   90.00
#
_symmetry.space_group_name_H-M   'P 1'
#
loop_
_entity.id
_entity.type
_entity.pdbx_description
1 polymer ?
#
loop_
_entity_poly.entity_id
_entity_poly.type
_entity_poly.pdbx_seq_one_letter_code
_entity_poly.pdbx_strand_id
1 'polypeptide(L)'
;MSTGERLARVSRMRTLSALLDEDLEDEENLSEECCALFAHVTAAASKDVKGLDDADEAPHRNEFLCIECEAHESEVFCEQCHDYFCELCYGGQHRKGNRRKHTFQPLCPTSKAAIEVNGTTTNVEIDTMREAVDYHSDEDKLDGDTSSSEERDLNCGMHGTVDHDSASDDSDSNEPAPRRNICDLMGHYLLGYPSPDSPVRLTNGNVNAANVEAAAEMLERAKYIPLRLTYEERKLLRGLEAALCVSSYTDKLDTPKFLPAAKRVRAQLQDVCGFLSALAVASDYKAGQEILDEKKFADSAEFFQEIFELGRRYKIMNPEKMRGEYGKLMYLLQDAVSPELQELLGFSCLQKIRTVHDVVEAGGALDMLRDSRIQTATRVVAPEGKSRSQIQRQIKQKEQAIQALSDKYESRHFSRDCLQQCLYSIADNNYHLYFERDPIDRMIKLLITNFNPDDEDGDSSLAIISGNDGARLSHSHDRQYNYVLQSLTLWREVAHDMFRLWYLTDEDLLTDGTRYELTDTGQGLHRIQPAPRVSRAMHVILHSTQRSLDSWVGSSVIHLGDKNVPNALMFIDKYTQVGHILRPIVKAIDSIESMCESPKIRGYVDTTFGGARTLKHTILADFFREAFDGSGADNFFEAGSCIDGRLTSAWNWCSNLHTKPFFPIFKITGFVGFDGKFG
;
A
#
# COMPACT_ATOMS: atom_id res chain seq x y z
N MET A 1 8.83 40.99 13.81
CA MET A 1 7.59 40.71 14.56
C MET A 1 6.91 42.02 14.89
N SER A 2 5.63 42.17 14.52
CA SER A 2 4.80 43.32 14.89
C SER A 2 4.48 43.32 16.40
N THR A 3 4.04 44.44 16.96
CA THR A 3 3.61 44.53 18.37
C THR A 3 2.42 43.62 18.68
N GLY A 4 1.52 43.41 17.71
CA GLY A 4 0.39 42.47 17.82
C GLY A 4 0.83 41.01 17.89
N GLU A 5 1.78 40.59 17.05
CA GLU A 5 2.34 39.23 17.07
C GLU A 5 3.04 38.92 18.40
N ARG A 6 3.72 39.90 18.99
CA ARG A 6 4.35 39.75 20.32
C ARG A 6 3.32 39.51 21.42
N LEU A 7 2.21 40.27 21.42
CA LEU A 7 1.14 40.11 22.41
C LEU A 7 0.44 38.75 22.26
N ALA A 8 0.14 38.35 21.03
CA ALA A 8 -0.44 37.04 20.74
C ALA A 8 0.49 35.90 21.19
N ARG A 9 1.79 35.98 20.89
CA ARG A 9 2.81 35.01 21.34
C ARG A 9 2.85 34.89 22.86
N VAL A 10 2.87 36.02 23.58
CA VAL A 10 2.90 36.02 25.06
C VAL A 10 1.63 35.44 25.65
N SER A 11 0.47 35.73 25.05
CA SER A 11 -0.81 35.16 25.48
C SER A 11 -0.80 33.63 25.34
N ARG A 12 -0.41 33.12 24.16
CA ARG A 12 -0.32 31.67 23.90
C ARG A 12 0.62 30.96 24.87
N MET A 13 1.79 31.55 25.13
CA MET A 13 2.75 30.98 26.09
C MET A 13 2.17 30.86 27.50
N ARG A 14 1.40 31.85 27.96
CA ARG A 14 0.75 31.78 29.29
C ARG A 14 -0.28 30.66 29.34
N THR A 15 -1.10 30.53 28.30
CA THR A 15 -2.11 29.47 28.19
C THR A 15 -1.47 28.08 28.14
N LEU A 16 -0.41 27.91 27.34
CA LEU A 16 0.36 26.67 27.29
C LEU A 16 0.96 26.33 28.66
N SER A 17 1.56 27.31 29.33
CA SER A 17 2.13 27.09 30.67
C SER A 17 1.08 26.62 31.67
N ALA A 18 -0.09 27.26 31.71
CA ALA A 18 -1.18 26.87 32.60
C ALA A 18 -1.67 25.43 32.33
N LEU A 19 -1.86 25.06 31.05
CA LEU A 19 -2.32 23.72 30.67
C LEU A 19 -1.33 22.60 31.02
N LEU A 20 -0.03 22.90 31.01
CA LEU A 20 1.02 21.94 31.36
C LEU A 20 1.20 21.78 32.87
N ASP A 21 0.85 22.79 33.67
CA ASP A 21 1.07 22.78 35.13
C ASP A 21 -0.15 22.26 35.92
N GLU A 22 -1.32 22.11 35.30
CA GLU A 22 -2.51 21.51 35.92
C GLU A 22 -2.47 19.96 35.86
N ASP A 23 -2.77 19.30 36.99
CA ASP A 23 -2.83 17.83 37.09
C ASP A 23 -4.06 17.25 36.36
N LEU A 24 -3.87 16.15 35.62
CA LEU A 24 -4.92 15.49 34.81
C LEU A 24 -6.02 14.82 35.65
N GLU A 25 -5.81 14.66 36.96
CA GLU A 25 -6.73 13.99 37.88
C GLU A 25 -7.78 14.93 38.48
N ASP A 26 -7.60 16.25 38.37
CA ASP A 26 -8.55 17.25 38.85
C ASP A 26 -9.68 17.43 37.82
N GLU A 27 -10.71 16.59 37.92
CA GLU A 27 -11.80 16.45 36.93
C GLU A 27 -12.76 17.65 36.82
N GLU A 28 -12.67 18.69 37.66
CA GLU A 28 -13.79 19.64 37.80
C GLU A 28 -13.58 21.09 37.34
N ASN A 29 -12.36 21.57 37.05
CA ASN A 29 -12.18 22.97 36.64
C ASN A 29 -11.09 23.16 35.59
N LEU A 30 -11.41 22.89 34.32
CA LEU A 30 -10.73 23.57 33.22
C LEU A 30 -11.05 25.06 33.36
N SER A 31 -10.03 25.92 33.43
CA SER A 31 -10.25 27.38 33.54
C SER A 31 -11.21 27.87 32.44
N GLU A 32 -12.00 28.91 32.72
CA GLU A 32 -12.99 29.43 31.76
C GLU A 32 -12.32 29.89 30.45
N GLU A 33 -11.06 30.35 30.51
CA GLU A 33 -10.23 30.68 29.34
C GLU A 33 -9.82 29.42 28.54
N CYS A 34 -9.45 28.34 29.22
CA CYS A 34 -9.17 27.05 28.57
C CYS A 34 -10.44 26.48 27.95
N CYS A 35 -11.57 26.48 28.66
CA CYS A 35 -12.87 26.07 28.12
C CYS A 35 -13.28 26.92 26.92
N ALA A 36 -13.03 28.23 26.94
CA ALA A 36 -13.32 29.13 25.83
C ALA A 36 -12.39 28.91 24.64
N LEU A 37 -11.09 28.65 24.86
CA LEU A 37 -10.16 28.25 23.80
C LEU A 37 -10.59 26.92 23.20
N PHE A 38 -10.88 25.91 24.03
CA PHE A 38 -11.35 24.61 23.57
C PHE A 38 -12.70 24.71 22.86
N ALA A 39 -13.64 25.52 23.35
CA ALA A 39 -14.92 25.75 22.68
C ALA A 39 -14.75 26.53 21.37
N HIS A 40 -13.88 27.54 21.31
CA HIS A 40 -13.57 28.30 20.10
C HIS A 40 -12.91 27.41 19.05
N VAL A 41 -11.95 26.58 19.45
CA VAL A 41 -11.22 25.69 18.53
C VAL A 41 -12.08 24.49 18.12
N THR A 42 -12.88 23.92 19.01
CA THR A 42 -13.86 22.87 18.66
C THR A 42 -14.98 23.43 17.77
N ALA A 43 -15.39 24.69 17.98
CA ALA A 43 -16.35 25.40 17.12
C ALA A 43 -15.75 25.80 15.77
N ALA A 44 -14.45 26.13 15.70
CA ALA A 44 -13.72 26.36 14.46
C ALA A 44 -13.56 25.05 13.67
N ALA A 45 -13.20 23.94 14.34
CA ALA A 45 -13.14 22.61 13.75
C ALA A 45 -14.50 22.12 13.19
N SER A 46 -15.61 22.56 13.77
CA SER A 46 -16.96 22.28 13.26
C SER A 46 -17.45 23.31 12.22
N LYS A 47 -16.77 24.46 12.10
CA LYS A 47 -16.95 25.47 11.03
C LYS A 47 -16.10 25.19 9.80
N ASP A 48 -14.94 24.53 9.89
CA ASP A 48 -14.16 24.10 8.71
C ASP A 48 -14.90 23.06 7.86
N VAL A 49 -15.93 22.41 8.43
CA VAL A 49 -16.90 21.56 7.69
C VAL A 49 -18.01 22.38 7.02
N LYS A 50 -18.11 23.69 7.27
CA LYS A 50 -19.20 24.57 6.80
C LYS A 50 -18.74 25.92 6.22
N GLY A 51 -17.44 26.20 6.15
CA GLY A 51 -16.88 27.55 5.91
C GLY A 51 -15.89 27.63 4.75
N LEU A 52 -16.03 26.76 3.73
CA LEU A 52 -15.22 26.79 2.51
C LEU A 52 -15.83 27.64 1.38
N ASP A 53 -16.63 28.66 1.74
CA ASP A 53 -17.06 29.71 0.82
C ASP A 53 -16.57 31.06 1.36
N ASP A 54 -15.72 31.73 0.57
CA ASP A 54 -15.19 33.09 0.69
C ASP A 54 -13.94 33.34 1.57
N ALA A 55 -12.74 33.26 0.96
CA ALA A 55 -11.90 34.42 0.64
C ALA A 55 -10.54 34.02 -0.01
N ASP A 56 -10.09 34.87 -0.93
CA ASP A 56 -9.00 34.70 -1.90
C ASP A 56 -7.60 34.32 -1.34
N GLU A 57 -7.07 33.15 -1.75
CA GLU A 57 -5.65 32.89 -2.07
C GLU A 57 -5.53 31.53 -2.80
N ALA A 58 -4.98 31.53 -4.04
CA ALA A 58 -4.63 30.44 -4.97
C ALA A 58 -5.42 29.09 -4.92
N PRO A 59 -5.95 28.57 -6.05
CA PRO A 59 -6.90 27.44 -6.01
C PRO A 59 -6.21 26.13 -5.65
N HIS A 60 -6.25 25.77 -4.37
CA HIS A 60 -6.08 24.40 -3.93
C HIS A 60 -7.33 23.62 -4.38
N ARG A 61 -7.18 22.75 -5.38
CA ARG A 61 -8.23 21.78 -5.76
C ARG A 61 -8.51 20.90 -4.55
N ASN A 62 -9.68 21.06 -3.96
CA ASN A 62 -10.15 20.18 -2.89
C ASN A 62 -10.36 18.78 -3.51
N GLU A 63 -9.49 17.83 -3.15
CA GLU A 63 -9.34 16.54 -3.84
C GLU A 63 -10.56 15.60 -3.66
N PHE A 64 -11.50 16.00 -2.81
CA PHE A 64 -12.77 15.32 -2.53
C PHE A 64 -13.98 15.91 -3.27
N LEU A 65 -13.82 17.02 -4.00
CA LEU A 65 -14.90 17.57 -4.81
C LEU A 65 -15.01 16.83 -6.14
N CYS A 66 -16.23 16.73 -6.64
CA CYS A 66 -16.55 16.15 -7.94
C CYS A 66 -15.71 16.82 -9.03
N ILE A 67 -14.96 16.03 -9.81
CA ILE A 67 -14.05 16.54 -10.85
C ILE A 67 -14.76 17.38 -11.92
N GLU A 68 -16.05 17.17 -12.12
CA GLU A 68 -16.83 17.84 -13.17
C GLU A 68 -17.45 19.15 -12.69
N CYS A 69 -18.02 19.17 -11.49
CA CYS A 69 -18.70 20.37 -11.00
C CYS A 69 -17.87 21.20 -10.04
N GLU A 70 -16.79 20.63 -9.48
CA GLU A 70 -15.91 21.25 -8.47
C GLU A 70 -16.70 21.90 -7.31
N ALA A 71 -17.95 21.47 -7.06
CA ALA A 71 -18.89 22.15 -6.17
C ALA A 71 -19.58 21.22 -5.17
N HIS A 72 -19.71 19.94 -5.50
CA HIS A 72 -20.31 18.94 -4.60
C HIS A 72 -19.23 17.94 -4.20
N GLU A 73 -19.31 17.44 -2.96
CA GLU A 73 -18.50 16.31 -2.52
C GLU A 73 -18.72 15.10 -3.43
N SER A 74 -17.66 14.34 -3.63
CA SER A 74 -17.70 13.15 -4.46
C SER A 74 -18.29 12.00 -3.68
N GLU A 75 -19.37 11.45 -4.21
CA GLU A 75 -20.08 10.29 -3.64
C GLU A 75 -19.72 9.01 -4.41
N VAL A 76 -19.17 9.16 -5.61
CA VAL A 76 -18.99 8.08 -6.57
C VAL A 76 -17.58 8.16 -7.17
N PHE A 77 -16.82 7.08 -7.06
CA PHE A 77 -15.57 6.92 -7.82
C PHE A 77 -15.86 6.11 -9.09
N CYS A 78 -15.50 6.64 -10.26
CA CYS A 78 -15.62 5.89 -11.52
C CYS A 78 -14.34 5.11 -11.81
N GLU A 79 -14.47 3.79 -11.95
CA GLU A 79 -13.32 2.88 -12.09
C GLU A 79 -12.54 3.08 -13.39
N GLN A 80 -13.21 3.47 -14.49
CA GLN A 80 -12.58 3.65 -15.80
C GLN A 80 -12.16 5.09 -16.08
N CYS A 81 -12.82 6.08 -15.48
CA CYS A 81 -12.38 7.47 -15.57
C CYS A 81 -11.24 7.77 -14.60
N HIS A 82 -11.09 6.98 -13.53
CA HIS A 82 -10.16 7.21 -12.42
C HIS A 82 -10.36 8.57 -11.72
N ASP A 83 -11.60 9.05 -11.74
CA ASP A 83 -11.98 10.33 -11.19
C ASP A 83 -13.17 10.19 -10.24
N TYR A 84 -13.28 11.17 -9.34
CA TYR A 84 -14.34 11.28 -8.36
C TYR A 84 -15.47 12.18 -8.87
N PHE A 85 -16.72 11.74 -8.71
CA PHE A 85 -17.91 12.43 -9.16
C PHE A 85 -18.95 12.49 -8.03
N CYS A 86 -19.80 13.51 -8.01
CA CYS A 86 -21.08 13.43 -7.28
C CYS A 86 -22.07 12.57 -8.07
N GLU A 87 -23.12 12.04 -7.43
CA GLU A 87 -24.11 11.17 -8.08
C GLU A 87 -24.69 11.78 -9.36
N LEU A 88 -24.98 13.09 -9.34
CA LEU A 88 -25.57 13.81 -10.47
C LEU A 88 -24.61 13.92 -11.66
N CYS A 89 -23.34 14.25 -11.41
CA CYS A 89 -22.34 14.37 -12.47
C CYS A 89 -21.96 13.00 -13.02
N TYR A 90 -21.88 11.99 -12.15
CA TYR A 90 -21.69 10.61 -12.57
C TYR A 90 -22.84 10.18 -13.50
N GLY A 91 -24.10 10.32 -13.06
CA GLY A 91 -25.28 9.99 -13.85
C GLY A 91 -25.42 10.82 -15.14
N GLY A 92 -24.91 12.06 -15.17
CA GLY A 92 -24.89 12.91 -16.35
C GLY A 92 -23.88 12.45 -17.40
N GLN A 93 -22.62 12.27 -16.99
CA GLN A 93 -21.50 11.93 -17.89
C GLN A 93 -21.48 10.45 -18.27
N HIS A 94 -21.91 9.56 -17.39
CA HIS A 94 -21.89 8.11 -17.59
C HIS A 94 -23.20 7.56 -18.16
N ARG A 95 -24.14 8.44 -18.55
CA ARG A 95 -25.35 8.03 -19.28
C ARG A 95 -25.20 8.09 -20.81
N LYS A 96 -24.10 8.66 -21.34
CA LYS A 96 -23.89 8.85 -22.79
C LYS A 96 -22.60 8.18 -23.28
N GLY A 97 -22.63 7.72 -24.55
CA GLY A 97 -21.46 7.16 -25.24
C GLY A 97 -20.89 5.88 -24.61
N ASN A 98 -19.58 5.66 -24.80
CA ASN A 98 -18.86 4.49 -24.29
C ASN A 98 -18.76 4.48 -22.75
N ARG A 99 -18.96 5.64 -22.10
CA ARG A 99 -18.92 5.80 -20.63
C ARG A 99 -20.10 5.13 -19.90
N ARG A 100 -21.12 4.66 -20.62
CA ARG A 100 -22.24 3.88 -20.06
C ARG A 100 -21.85 2.51 -19.51
N LYS A 101 -20.72 1.98 -19.97
CA LYS A 101 -20.19 0.69 -19.49
C LYS A 101 -19.27 0.87 -18.27
N HIS A 102 -19.05 2.10 -17.85
CA HIS A 102 -18.20 2.37 -16.70
C HIS A 102 -18.91 1.89 -15.44
N THR A 103 -18.16 1.23 -14.58
CA THR A 103 -18.56 0.78 -13.26
C THR A 103 -18.12 1.83 -12.24
N PHE A 104 -18.76 1.81 -11.08
CA PHE A 104 -18.49 2.78 -10.03
C PHE A 104 -18.52 2.14 -8.66
N GLN A 105 -17.79 2.76 -7.74
CA GLN A 105 -17.79 2.43 -6.33
C GLN A 105 -18.38 3.61 -5.55
N PRO A 106 -19.40 3.37 -4.70
CA PRO A 106 -19.89 4.41 -3.79
C PRO A 106 -18.83 4.68 -2.72
N LEU A 107 -18.53 5.96 -2.48
CA LEU A 107 -17.77 6.40 -1.33
C LEU A 107 -18.71 6.39 -0.12
N CYS A 108 -18.34 5.67 0.94
CA CYS A 108 -19.17 5.60 2.14
C CYS A 108 -19.27 7.00 2.75
N PRO A 109 -20.48 7.56 2.99
CA PRO A 109 -20.61 8.91 3.51
C PRO A 109 -20.02 8.99 4.92
N THR A 110 -19.17 9.98 5.18
CA THR A 110 -18.80 10.39 6.54
C THR A 110 -20.08 10.74 7.29
N SER A 111 -20.53 9.86 8.19
CA SER A 111 -21.89 9.91 8.71
C SER A 111 -22.11 11.09 9.66
N LYS A 112 -22.85 12.10 9.20
CA LYS A 112 -23.56 13.08 10.05
C LYS A 112 -25.09 12.91 10.05
N ALA A 113 -25.63 11.84 9.49
CA ALA A 113 -27.09 11.68 9.35
C ALA A 113 -27.58 10.32 9.89
N ALA A 114 -27.61 10.17 11.22
CA ALA A 114 -28.40 9.14 11.89
C ALA A 114 -28.76 9.55 13.33
N ILE A 115 -29.29 10.75 13.54
CA ILE A 115 -29.93 11.13 14.81
C ILE A 115 -31.21 11.93 14.50
N GLU A 116 -32.32 11.42 15.05
CA GLU A 116 -33.65 12.02 15.27
C GLU A 116 -34.63 12.15 14.08
N VAL A 117 -35.73 11.40 14.12
CA VAL A 117 -37.08 11.94 14.44
C VAL A 117 -38.01 10.85 15.05
N ASN A 118 -38.26 11.04 16.35
CA ASN A 118 -39.48 10.85 17.16
C ASN A 118 -40.20 9.50 17.31
N GLY A 119 -40.22 9.05 18.57
CA GLY A 119 -41.31 8.26 19.14
C GLY A 119 -42.47 9.12 19.63
N THR A 120 -43.70 8.60 19.52
CA THR A 120 -44.76 8.81 20.50
C THR A 120 -45.70 7.61 20.47
N THR A 121 -45.94 7.04 21.65
CA THR A 121 -46.76 5.88 21.98
C THR A 121 -48.26 6.12 21.77
N THR A 122 -49.00 5.09 21.31
CA THR A 122 -50.29 4.66 21.88
C THR A 122 -50.66 3.25 21.39
N ASN A 123 -50.99 2.38 22.35
CA ASN A 123 -51.60 1.04 22.18
C ASN A 123 -52.96 1.12 21.47
N VAL A 124 -53.26 0.17 20.57
CA VAL A 124 -54.53 -0.61 20.51
C VAL A 124 -54.27 -1.93 19.73
N GLU A 125 -54.82 -3.01 20.28
CA GLU A 125 -54.84 -4.41 19.82
C GLU A 125 -55.80 -4.71 18.64
N ILE A 126 -55.44 -5.75 17.88
CA ILE A 126 -56.27 -6.76 17.16
C ILE A 126 -57.19 -6.26 16.01
N ASP A 127 -56.98 -6.72 14.77
CA ASP A 127 -57.67 -7.91 14.21
C ASP A 127 -57.24 -8.31 12.77
N THR A 128 -57.14 -9.63 12.60
CA THR A 128 -57.21 -10.55 11.44
C THR A 128 -57.17 -10.10 9.97
N MET A 129 -56.32 -10.78 9.17
CA MET A 129 -56.66 -11.89 8.23
C MET A 129 -55.44 -12.12 7.27
N ARG A 130 -54.81 -13.30 7.29
CA ARG A 130 -55.03 -14.45 6.38
C ARG A 130 -54.46 -14.15 4.97
N GLU A 131 -53.43 -14.84 4.48
CA GLU A 131 -53.44 -16.26 4.12
C GLU A 131 -52.06 -16.94 4.31
N ALA A 132 -52.12 -18.11 4.92
CA ALA A 132 -51.13 -19.18 4.88
C ALA A 132 -51.64 -20.26 3.92
N VAL A 133 -50.74 -21.04 3.31
CA VAL A 133 -50.95 -22.49 3.29
C VAL A 133 -49.62 -23.21 3.43
N ASP A 134 -49.70 -24.26 4.24
CA ASP A 134 -48.66 -24.96 4.97
C ASP A 134 -48.61 -26.43 4.51
N TYR A 135 -47.66 -27.13 5.11
CA TYR A 135 -47.16 -28.50 4.99
C TYR A 135 -48.13 -29.72 4.94
N HIS A 136 -47.57 -30.81 4.36
CA HIS A 136 -47.65 -32.26 4.69
C HIS A 136 -48.97 -33.05 4.86
N SER A 137 -48.99 -34.23 4.20
CA SER A 137 -49.34 -35.59 4.69
C SER A 137 -49.22 -36.58 3.50
N ASP A 138 -49.06 -37.90 3.54
CA ASP A 138 -48.86 -38.96 4.53
C ASP A 138 -48.37 -40.22 3.76
N GLU A 139 -47.88 -41.21 4.50
CA GLU A 139 -47.37 -42.53 4.12
C GLU A 139 -48.37 -43.42 3.34
N ASP A 140 -47.91 -44.33 2.45
CA ASP A 140 -47.92 -45.81 2.64
C ASP A 140 -47.69 -46.65 1.34
N LYS A 141 -46.94 -47.75 1.50
CA LYS A 141 -46.98 -49.08 0.81
C LYS A 141 -46.27 -49.37 -0.53
N LEU A 142 -45.15 -50.10 -0.37
CA LEU A 142 -44.85 -51.50 -0.76
C LEU A 142 -44.91 -52.00 -2.24
N ASP A 143 -43.78 -52.62 -2.60
CA ASP A 143 -43.53 -53.82 -3.43
C ASP A 143 -43.49 -53.75 -4.97
N GLY A 144 -42.39 -54.29 -5.53
CA GLY A 144 -42.40 -54.91 -6.86
C GLY A 144 -41.10 -54.84 -7.66
N ASP A 145 -40.26 -55.89 -7.55
CA ASP A 145 -39.05 -56.18 -8.32
C ASP A 145 -39.19 -56.12 -9.86
N THR A 146 -38.04 -55.97 -10.55
CA THR A 146 -37.49 -56.75 -11.70
C THR A 146 -36.64 -55.84 -12.63
N SER A 147 -35.30 -55.95 -12.62
CA SER A 147 -34.40 -56.81 -13.43
C SER A 147 -34.20 -56.40 -14.91
N SER A 148 -32.92 -56.06 -15.23
CA SER A 148 -32.12 -56.37 -16.45
C SER A 148 -32.64 -55.91 -17.83
N SER A 149 -31.89 -55.56 -18.88
CA SER A 149 -30.48 -55.68 -19.31
C SER A 149 -30.48 -55.27 -20.79
N GLU A 150 -29.38 -54.65 -21.29
CA GLU A 150 -28.79 -54.83 -22.65
C GLU A 150 -29.67 -54.46 -23.89
N GLU A 151 -29.22 -54.10 -25.10
CA GLU A 151 -27.99 -53.73 -25.79
C GLU A 151 -28.44 -53.22 -27.21
N ARG A 152 -27.63 -52.37 -27.86
CA ARG A 152 -27.28 -52.34 -29.31
C ARG A 152 -28.37 -52.32 -30.42
N ASP A 153 -28.30 -51.34 -31.36
CA ASP A 153 -27.54 -51.43 -32.63
C ASP A 153 -27.95 -50.37 -33.69
N LEU A 154 -26.91 -49.67 -34.18
CA LEU A 154 -26.51 -49.36 -35.57
C LEU A 154 -27.40 -48.67 -36.64
N ASN A 155 -26.68 -47.79 -37.36
CA ASN A 155 -26.74 -47.40 -38.79
C ASN A 155 -27.81 -46.41 -39.25
N CYS A 156 -27.59 -45.54 -40.25
CA CYS A 156 -26.45 -45.06 -41.05
C CYS A 156 -27.03 -43.99 -42.00
N GLY A 157 -26.25 -43.01 -42.46
CA GLY A 157 -26.64 -42.19 -43.61
C GLY A 157 -25.80 -40.93 -43.82
N MET A 158 -24.84 -41.04 -44.73
CA MET A 158 -23.73 -40.13 -45.02
C MET A 158 -23.95 -39.33 -46.33
N HIS A 159 -23.03 -38.37 -46.59
CA HIS A 159 -22.65 -37.70 -47.86
C HIS A 159 -23.30 -36.34 -48.19
N GLY A 160 -22.60 -35.35 -48.74
CA GLY A 160 -21.20 -35.23 -49.22
C GLY A 160 -20.97 -33.80 -49.80
N THR A 161 -19.75 -33.24 -49.70
CA THR A 161 -18.75 -33.01 -50.79
C THR A 161 -18.99 -31.76 -51.68
N VAL A 162 -18.24 -30.64 -51.56
CA VAL A 162 -16.91 -30.16 -52.08
C VAL A 162 -17.08 -29.13 -53.24
N ASP A 163 -16.33 -28.01 -53.18
CA ASP A 163 -15.44 -27.44 -54.23
C ASP A 163 -15.49 -25.91 -54.57
N HIS A 164 -14.30 -25.30 -54.40
CA HIS A 164 -13.52 -24.33 -55.21
C HIS A 164 -13.89 -22.85 -55.54
N ASP A 165 -12.93 -21.98 -55.15
CA ASP A 165 -12.22 -20.87 -55.83
C ASP A 165 -12.94 -19.80 -56.67
N SER A 166 -12.65 -18.51 -56.37
CA SER A 166 -11.85 -17.59 -57.24
C SER A 166 -11.86 -16.14 -56.75
N ALA A 167 -10.84 -15.39 -57.17
CA ALA A 167 -10.37 -14.10 -56.64
C ALA A 167 -10.89 -12.85 -57.36
N SER A 168 -10.49 -11.69 -56.79
CA SER A 168 -10.41 -10.29 -57.28
C SER A 168 -11.68 -9.46 -57.40
N ASP A 169 -11.76 -8.35 -56.64
CA ASP A 169 -11.59 -7.00 -57.22
C ASP A 169 -11.33 -5.92 -56.14
N ASP A 170 -10.40 -5.02 -56.45
CA ASP A 170 -10.05 -3.81 -55.71
C ASP A 170 -11.06 -2.68 -56.03
N SER A 171 -11.54 -1.94 -55.03
CA SER A 171 -11.89 -0.53 -55.23
C SER A 171 -11.77 0.29 -53.95
N ASP A 172 -11.06 1.40 -54.14
CA ASP A 172 -10.59 2.40 -53.19
C ASP A 172 -11.70 3.42 -52.87
N SER A 173 -11.95 3.70 -51.58
CA SER A 173 -12.72 4.88 -51.18
C SER A 173 -12.27 5.40 -49.80
N ASN A 174 -11.50 6.50 -49.86
CA ASN A 174 -11.22 7.47 -48.81
C ASN A 174 -12.42 7.79 -47.91
N GLU A 175 -12.27 7.61 -46.59
CA GLU A 175 -13.00 8.35 -45.55
C GLU A 175 -12.14 8.54 -44.28
N PRO A 176 -12.41 9.59 -43.47
CA PRO A 176 -11.38 10.36 -42.77
C PRO A 176 -10.97 9.79 -41.42
N ALA A 177 -9.71 10.04 -41.06
CA ALA A 177 -9.12 9.68 -39.77
C ALA A 177 -9.94 10.22 -38.57
N PRO A 178 -10.27 9.37 -37.58
CA PRO A 178 -10.92 9.85 -36.37
C PRO A 178 -9.92 10.66 -35.54
N ARG A 179 -10.36 11.83 -35.11
CA ARG A 179 -9.63 12.74 -34.23
C ARG A 179 -9.22 12.01 -32.96
N ARG A 180 -7.90 11.93 -32.73
CA ARG A 180 -7.30 11.40 -31.50
C ARG A 180 -7.63 12.34 -30.34
N ASN A 181 -8.26 11.81 -29.29
CA ASN A 181 -8.46 12.51 -28.03
C ASN A 181 -7.15 12.46 -27.22
N ILE A 182 -6.82 13.58 -26.57
CA ILE A 182 -5.55 13.82 -25.85
C ILE A 182 -5.45 13.02 -24.53
N CYS A 183 -6.50 12.29 -24.12
CA CYS A 183 -6.54 11.50 -22.87
C CYS A 183 -5.99 10.07 -22.96
N ASP A 184 -5.77 9.50 -24.16
CA ASP A 184 -5.24 8.13 -24.29
C ASP A 184 -3.72 8.04 -24.03
N LEU A 185 -3.06 9.17 -23.80
CA LEU A 185 -1.60 9.23 -23.67
C LEU A 185 -1.12 8.88 -22.25
N MET A 186 -1.90 9.20 -21.19
CA MET A 186 -1.48 9.00 -19.79
C MET A 186 -1.46 7.52 -19.35
N GLY A 187 -2.34 6.68 -19.92
CA GLY A 187 -2.40 5.26 -19.56
C GLY A 187 -1.30 4.40 -20.21
N HIS A 188 -0.73 4.85 -21.33
CA HIS A 188 0.35 4.15 -22.03
C HIS A 188 1.75 4.55 -21.53
N TYR A 189 1.86 5.67 -20.80
CA TYR A 189 3.13 6.18 -20.24
C TYR A 189 3.58 5.48 -18.95
N LEU A 190 2.74 4.64 -18.32
CA LEU A 190 3.00 4.19 -16.95
C LEU A 190 3.71 2.83 -16.83
N LEU A 191 3.56 1.85 -17.75
CA LEU A 191 3.92 0.45 -17.42
C LEU A 191 4.49 -0.42 -18.56
N GLY A 192 5.16 0.16 -19.56
CA GLY A 192 5.79 -0.62 -20.62
C GLY A 192 7.22 -1.09 -20.31
N TYR A 193 7.42 -2.26 -19.68
CA TYR A 193 8.76 -2.88 -19.59
C TYR A 193 8.89 -4.27 -20.23
N PRO A 194 9.98 -4.51 -21.00
CA PRO A 194 10.33 -5.83 -21.52
C PRO A 194 10.96 -6.75 -20.46
N SER A 195 10.63 -8.03 -20.56
CA SER A 195 11.17 -9.14 -19.75
C SER A 195 12.69 -9.34 -19.97
N PRO A 196 13.48 -9.72 -18.95
CA PRO A 196 14.95 -9.82 -19.05
C PRO A 196 15.51 -10.99 -19.88
N ASP A 197 14.68 -11.86 -20.48
CA ASP A 197 15.12 -13.12 -21.12
C ASP A 197 14.83 -13.24 -22.64
N SER A 198 14.81 -12.15 -23.43
CA SER A 198 14.68 -12.25 -24.91
C SER A 198 15.85 -11.63 -25.68
N PRO A 199 16.46 -12.33 -26.66
CA PRO A 199 17.53 -11.78 -27.48
C PRO A 199 16.96 -10.78 -28.49
N VAL A 200 17.04 -9.48 -28.17
CA VAL A 200 16.57 -8.41 -29.03
C VAL A 200 17.48 -8.26 -30.26
N ARG A 201 16.94 -8.54 -31.44
CA ARG A 201 17.53 -8.16 -32.72
C ARG A 201 17.28 -6.65 -32.93
N LEU A 202 18.26 -5.82 -32.58
CA LEU A 202 18.15 -4.36 -32.63
C LEU A 202 18.17 -3.83 -34.07
N THR A 203 17.16 -3.03 -34.43
CA THR A 203 17.24 -2.04 -35.50
C THR A 203 17.35 -0.64 -34.86
N ASN A 204 18.17 0.24 -35.44
CA ASN A 204 18.66 1.50 -34.83
C ASN A 204 17.58 2.54 -34.46
N GLY A 205 16.32 2.36 -34.84
CA GLY A 205 15.22 3.31 -34.52
C GLY A 205 14.62 3.15 -33.12
N ASN A 206 14.68 1.96 -32.52
CA ASN A 206 13.94 1.64 -31.29
C ASN A 206 14.66 2.06 -29.99
N VAL A 207 15.98 2.30 -30.07
CA VAL A 207 16.82 2.61 -28.90
C VAL A 207 16.57 4.02 -28.37
N ASN A 208 16.24 4.98 -29.24
CA ASN A 208 15.97 6.35 -28.81
C ASN A 208 14.64 6.51 -28.08
N ALA A 209 13.59 5.78 -28.49
CA ALA A 209 12.29 5.81 -27.83
C ALA A 209 12.36 5.21 -26.41
N ALA A 210 12.98 4.03 -26.27
CA ALA A 210 13.16 3.37 -24.98
C ALA A 210 14.00 4.20 -23.99
N ASN A 211 15.02 4.92 -24.48
CA ASN A 211 15.82 5.81 -23.63
C ASN A 211 15.04 7.03 -23.14
N VAL A 212 14.13 7.57 -23.95
CA VAL A 212 13.29 8.72 -23.56
C VAL A 212 12.26 8.30 -22.52
N GLU A 213 11.65 7.12 -22.70
CA GLU A 213 10.68 6.56 -21.75
C GLU A 213 11.34 6.26 -20.39
N ALA A 214 12.48 5.57 -20.37
CA ALA A 214 13.22 5.29 -19.14
C ALA A 214 13.72 6.57 -18.43
N ALA A 215 14.03 7.63 -19.19
CA ALA A 215 14.38 8.93 -18.64
C ALA A 215 13.17 9.63 -18.00
N ALA A 216 11.99 9.53 -18.60
CA ALA A 216 10.75 10.09 -18.05
C ALA A 216 10.34 9.36 -16.75
N GLU A 217 10.40 8.03 -16.75
CA GLU A 217 10.11 7.22 -15.57
C GLU A 217 11.09 7.50 -14.43
N MET A 218 12.40 7.59 -14.69
CA MET A 218 13.39 7.92 -13.66
C MET A 218 13.12 9.30 -13.04
N LEU A 219 12.73 10.28 -13.86
CA LEU A 219 12.38 11.62 -13.38
C LEU A 219 11.15 11.59 -12.48
N GLU A 220 10.11 10.85 -12.86
CA GLU A 220 8.89 10.70 -12.06
C GLU A 220 9.19 9.96 -10.75
N ARG A 221 9.89 8.84 -10.83
CA ARG A 221 10.26 8.01 -9.67
C ARG A 221 11.14 8.78 -8.69
N ALA A 222 12.02 9.64 -9.16
CA ALA A 222 12.89 10.46 -8.30
C ALA A 222 12.11 11.40 -7.36
N LYS A 223 10.85 11.75 -7.68
CA LYS A 223 9.97 12.55 -6.81
C LYS A 223 9.56 11.82 -5.54
N TYR A 224 9.70 10.50 -5.52
CA TYR A 224 9.30 9.66 -4.39
C TYR A 224 10.49 8.91 -3.77
N ILE A 225 11.70 9.05 -4.32
CA ILE A 225 12.91 8.47 -3.73
C ILE A 225 13.43 9.43 -2.65
N PRO A 226 13.42 9.04 -1.36
CA PRO A 226 13.96 9.89 -0.32
C PRO A 226 15.49 9.98 -0.39
N LEU A 227 16.05 11.12 0.01
CA LEU A 227 17.50 11.31 0.02
C LEU A 227 18.16 10.50 1.14
N ARG A 228 19.23 9.76 0.81
CA ARG A 228 20.01 8.97 1.76
C ARG A 228 20.53 9.80 2.93
N LEU A 229 20.41 9.29 4.16
CA LEU A 229 20.89 9.98 5.36
C LEU A 229 22.43 10.05 5.42
N THR A 230 22.92 11.22 5.79
CA THR A 230 24.30 11.53 6.16
C THR A 230 24.67 10.91 7.52
N TYR A 231 25.95 11.00 7.90
CA TYR A 231 26.41 10.48 9.18
C TYR A 231 25.79 11.22 10.38
N GLU A 232 25.72 12.55 10.32
CA GLU A 232 25.14 13.37 11.39
C GLU A 232 23.63 13.13 11.53
N GLU A 233 22.90 13.06 10.41
CA GLU A 233 21.47 12.73 10.41
C GLU A 233 21.17 11.36 11.06
N ARG A 234 22.04 10.37 10.86
CA ARG A 234 21.90 9.05 11.52
C ARG A 234 22.08 9.12 13.03
N LYS A 235 22.84 10.08 13.55
CA LYS A 235 22.97 10.28 15.00
C LYS A 235 21.66 10.80 15.59
N LEU A 236 21.02 11.77 14.92
CA LEU A 236 19.72 12.30 15.31
C LEU A 236 18.63 11.22 15.24
N LEU A 237 18.60 10.44 14.15
CA LEU A 237 17.67 9.32 14.00
C LEU A 237 17.73 8.33 15.17
N ARG A 238 18.93 7.97 15.64
CA ARG A 238 19.08 7.07 16.81
C ARG A 238 18.50 7.66 18.08
N GLY A 239 18.62 8.99 18.26
CA GLY A 239 18.00 9.69 19.37
C GLY A 239 16.48 9.63 19.30
N LEU A 240 15.91 9.84 18.11
CA LEU A 240 14.47 9.71 17.87
C LEU A 240 13.97 8.28 18.12
N GLU A 241 14.65 7.27 17.55
CA GLU A 241 14.29 5.86 17.75
C GLU A 241 14.33 5.48 19.24
N ALA A 242 15.34 5.93 19.98
CA ALA A 242 15.44 5.68 21.42
C ALA A 242 14.28 6.34 22.20
N ALA A 243 13.92 7.58 21.85
CA ALA A 243 12.80 8.29 22.47
C ALA A 243 11.45 7.61 22.17
N LEU A 244 11.22 7.17 20.93
CA LEU A 244 10.00 6.46 20.52
C LEU A 244 9.90 5.07 21.15
N CYS A 245 11.02 4.37 21.34
CA CYS A 245 11.07 3.06 21.95
C CYS A 245 10.54 3.10 23.40
N VAL A 246 10.96 4.10 24.19
CA VAL A 246 10.51 4.27 25.58
C VAL A 246 9.17 5.00 25.73
N SER A 247 8.65 5.59 24.65
CA SER A 247 7.37 6.31 24.66
C SER A 247 6.19 5.35 24.74
N SER A 248 5.27 5.61 25.68
CA SER A 248 3.96 4.94 25.80
C SER A 248 2.81 5.84 25.30
N TYR A 249 3.11 6.79 24.42
CA TYR A 249 2.17 7.81 23.92
C TYR A 249 0.84 7.22 23.45
N THR A 250 0.89 6.28 22.52
CA THR A 250 -0.29 5.64 21.93
C THR A 250 -1.05 4.80 22.95
N ASP A 251 -0.32 4.06 23.80
CA ASP A 251 -0.91 3.19 24.83
C ASP A 251 -1.68 4.00 25.90
N LYS A 252 -1.26 5.24 26.14
CA LYS A 252 -1.91 6.17 27.06
C LYS A 252 -3.12 6.85 26.41
N LEU A 253 -2.93 7.44 25.22
CA LEU A 253 -3.93 8.30 24.58
C LEU A 253 -5.03 7.56 23.84
N ASP A 254 -4.74 6.42 23.22
CA ASP A 254 -5.72 5.68 22.41
C ASP A 254 -6.49 4.69 23.29
N THR A 255 -7.10 5.22 24.36
CA THR A 255 -7.92 4.47 25.33
C THR A 255 -9.31 5.09 25.47
N PRO A 256 -10.32 4.31 25.92
CA PRO A 256 -11.68 4.83 26.13
C PRO A 256 -11.76 6.05 27.06
N LYS A 257 -10.79 6.21 27.98
CA LYS A 257 -10.68 7.35 28.90
C LYS A 257 -10.58 8.70 28.17
N PHE A 258 -9.95 8.72 27.01
CA PHE A 258 -9.69 9.92 26.21
C PHE A 258 -10.55 9.98 24.94
N LEU A 259 -11.71 9.30 24.92
CA LEU A 259 -12.75 9.54 23.91
C LEU A 259 -13.37 10.95 24.02
N PRO A 260 -13.60 11.53 25.23
CA PRO A 260 -14.09 12.90 25.32
C PRO A 260 -13.05 13.89 24.78
N ALA A 261 -13.44 14.68 23.76
CA ALA A 261 -12.54 15.56 23.02
C ALA A 261 -11.73 16.53 23.91
N ALA A 262 -12.36 17.17 24.90
CA ALA A 262 -11.68 18.11 25.79
C ALA A 262 -10.57 17.46 26.64
N LYS A 263 -10.82 16.27 27.19
CA LYS A 263 -9.81 15.51 27.96
C LYS A 263 -8.68 15.03 27.05
N ARG A 264 -9.00 14.66 25.80
CA ARG A 264 -8.03 14.20 24.80
C ARG A 264 -7.04 15.29 24.40
N VAL A 265 -7.53 16.47 24.02
CA VAL A 265 -6.66 17.56 23.53
C VAL A 265 -5.65 18.00 24.61
N ARG A 266 -6.09 18.09 25.87
CA ARG A 266 -5.17 18.41 26.99
C ARG A 266 -4.09 17.32 27.17
N ALA A 267 -4.49 16.05 27.16
CA ALA A 267 -3.54 14.94 27.29
C ALA A 267 -2.56 14.87 26.10
N GLN A 268 -3.05 15.08 24.87
CA GLN A 268 -2.23 15.18 23.67
C GLN A 268 -1.20 16.31 23.81
N LEU A 269 -1.61 17.50 24.23
CA LEU A 269 -0.71 18.64 24.40
C LEU A 269 0.38 18.35 25.44
N GLN A 270 0.01 17.83 26.61
CA GLN A 270 0.97 17.50 27.67
C GLN A 270 1.98 16.44 27.21
N ASP A 271 1.52 15.37 26.57
CA ASP A 271 2.40 14.29 26.15
C ASP A 271 3.25 14.66 24.93
N VAL A 272 2.72 15.45 23.98
CA VAL A 272 3.51 16.00 22.85
C VAL A 272 4.57 16.96 23.38
N CYS A 273 4.22 17.92 24.24
CA CYS A 273 5.20 18.85 24.82
C CYS A 273 6.26 18.10 25.67
N GLY A 274 5.85 17.10 26.43
CA GLY A 274 6.75 16.22 27.18
C GLY A 274 7.73 15.49 26.27
N PHE A 275 7.23 14.91 25.16
CA PHE A 275 8.06 14.23 24.18
C PHE A 275 9.05 15.18 23.49
N LEU A 276 8.60 16.36 23.04
CA LEU A 276 9.45 17.39 22.43
C LEU A 276 10.55 17.85 23.39
N SER A 277 10.19 18.10 24.66
CA SER A 277 11.14 18.50 25.70
C SER A 277 12.19 17.41 25.96
N ALA A 278 11.75 16.15 26.06
CA ALA A 278 12.65 15.02 26.25
C ALA A 278 13.64 14.88 25.08
N LEU A 279 13.17 15.05 23.84
CA LEU A 279 14.00 14.97 22.65
C LEU A 279 15.03 16.09 22.57
N ALA A 280 14.63 17.31 22.95
CA ALA A 280 15.54 18.45 23.05
C ALA A 280 16.62 18.23 24.11
N VAL A 281 16.24 17.83 25.33
CA VAL A 281 17.18 17.56 26.43
C VAL A 281 18.14 16.42 26.08
N ALA A 282 17.66 15.37 25.41
CA ALA A 282 18.50 14.24 24.99
C ALA A 282 19.52 14.64 23.91
N SER A 283 19.22 15.65 23.11
CA SER A 283 20.08 16.11 22.01
C SER A 283 21.06 17.20 22.46
N ASP A 284 20.57 18.21 23.17
CA ASP A 284 21.34 19.27 23.81
C ASP A 284 20.73 19.61 25.17
N TYR A 285 21.45 19.25 26.24
CA TYR A 285 21.00 19.46 27.61
C TYR A 285 20.70 20.93 27.91
N LYS A 286 21.53 21.87 27.42
CA LYS A 286 21.36 23.29 27.74
C LYS A 286 20.15 23.87 27.01
N ALA A 287 20.05 23.63 25.71
CA ALA A 287 18.90 24.07 24.92
C ALA A 287 17.60 23.42 25.42
N GLY A 288 17.64 22.15 25.83
CA GLY A 288 16.51 21.45 26.41
C GLY A 288 16.05 22.03 27.76
N GLN A 289 16.96 22.45 28.65
CA GLN A 289 16.60 23.14 29.90
C GLN A 289 15.89 24.48 29.61
N GLU A 290 16.38 25.24 28.63
CA GLU A 290 15.75 26.51 28.24
C GLU A 290 14.31 26.28 27.72
N ILE A 291 14.06 25.20 26.98
CA ILE A 291 12.70 24.82 26.53
C ILE A 291 11.81 24.42 27.70
N LEU A 292 12.33 23.68 28.68
CA LEU A 292 11.56 23.27 29.87
C LEU A 292 11.16 24.47 30.73
N ASP A 293 12.09 25.40 30.95
CA ASP A 293 11.88 26.57 31.81
C ASP A 293 10.97 27.61 31.12
N GLU A 294 11.21 27.88 29.84
CA GLU A 294 10.53 28.97 29.13
C GLU A 294 9.32 28.51 28.32
N LYS A 295 9.15 27.20 28.11
CA LYS A 295 8.09 26.58 27.29
C LYS A 295 8.02 27.18 25.87
N LYS A 296 9.17 27.58 25.31
CA LYS A 296 9.32 28.22 23.98
C LYS A 296 9.72 27.22 22.90
N PHE A 297 8.79 26.34 22.50
CA PHE A 297 9.08 25.33 21.48
C PHE A 297 9.37 25.92 20.09
N ALA A 298 8.72 27.04 19.74
CA ALA A 298 8.86 27.68 18.42
C ALA A 298 10.29 28.13 18.08
N ASP A 299 11.13 28.44 19.08
CA ASP A 299 12.51 28.86 18.83
C ASP A 299 13.41 27.68 18.38
N SER A 300 12.97 26.44 18.62
CA SER A 300 13.64 25.19 18.21
C SER A 300 12.86 24.44 17.12
N ALA A 301 11.98 25.13 16.39
CA ALA A 301 11.12 24.52 15.37
C ALA A 301 11.90 23.75 14.30
N GLU A 302 13.00 24.33 13.80
CA GLU A 302 13.84 23.70 12.75
C GLU A 302 14.40 22.35 13.20
N PHE A 303 14.84 22.24 14.47
CA PHE A 303 15.34 21.00 15.03
C PHE A 303 14.27 19.90 15.07
N PHE A 304 13.06 20.24 15.54
CA PHE A 304 11.96 19.28 15.62
C PHE A 304 11.48 18.85 14.23
N GLN A 305 11.36 19.80 13.30
CA GLN A 305 11.00 19.52 11.92
C GLN A 305 12.01 18.60 11.24
N GLU A 306 13.31 18.87 11.41
CA GLU A 306 14.39 18.05 10.85
C GLU A 306 14.37 16.62 11.42
N ILE A 307 14.29 16.46 12.74
CA ILE A 307 14.34 15.12 13.34
C ILE A 307 13.10 14.28 12.98
N PHE A 308 11.92 14.88 12.89
CA PHE A 308 10.71 14.17 12.46
C PHE A 308 10.68 13.87 10.96
N GLU A 309 11.19 14.76 10.11
CA GLU A 309 11.44 14.49 8.68
C GLU A 309 12.40 13.31 8.52
N LEU A 310 13.47 13.25 9.31
CA LEU A 310 14.45 12.17 9.27
C LEU A 310 13.86 10.80 9.58
N GLY A 311 13.00 10.71 10.62
CA GLY A 311 12.30 9.48 10.95
C GLY A 311 11.43 8.97 9.80
N ARG A 312 10.66 9.87 9.19
CA ARG A 312 9.81 9.58 8.02
C ARG A 312 10.60 9.17 6.79
N ARG A 313 11.61 9.97 6.41
CA ARG A 313 12.52 9.67 5.30
C ARG A 313 13.21 8.31 5.46
N TYR A 314 13.68 8.00 6.67
CA TYR A 314 14.34 6.73 6.94
C TYR A 314 13.40 5.53 6.80
N LYS A 315 12.15 5.65 7.26
CA LYS A 315 11.14 4.59 7.11
C LYS A 315 10.81 4.31 5.65
N ILE A 316 10.60 5.32 4.82
CA ILE A 316 10.32 5.13 3.39
C ILE A 316 11.50 4.41 2.71
N MET A 317 12.74 4.79 3.05
CA MET A 317 13.93 4.13 2.51
C MET A 317 14.10 2.68 2.96
N ASN A 318 13.63 2.34 4.16
CA ASN A 318 13.78 1.03 4.78
C ASN A 318 12.45 0.59 5.41
N PRO A 319 11.44 0.21 4.59
CA PRO A 319 10.10 -0.12 5.09
C PRO A 319 10.07 -1.20 6.18
N GLU A 320 11.08 -2.06 6.23
CA GLU A 320 11.19 -3.14 7.22
C GLU A 320 11.66 -2.70 8.61
N LYS A 321 12.15 -1.46 8.76
CA LYS A 321 12.67 -0.89 10.02
C LYS A 321 11.59 -0.14 10.79
N MET A 322 11.89 0.21 12.05
CA MET A 322 11.01 0.96 12.95
C MET A 322 9.60 0.35 13.08
N ARG A 323 9.50 -0.97 13.29
CA ARG A 323 8.20 -1.70 13.25
C ARG A 323 7.18 -1.18 14.26
N GLY A 324 7.60 -0.85 15.48
CA GLY A 324 6.71 -0.28 16.50
C GLY A 324 6.86 1.24 16.62
N GLU A 325 8.09 1.74 16.47
CA GLU A 325 8.45 3.13 16.68
C GLU A 325 7.81 4.05 15.64
N TYR A 326 7.70 3.60 14.39
CA TYR A 326 7.16 4.42 13.32
C TYR A 326 5.66 4.70 13.51
N GLY A 327 4.88 3.70 13.94
CA GLY A 327 3.47 3.91 14.25
C GLY A 327 3.27 4.95 15.36
N LYS A 328 4.09 4.89 16.41
CA LYS A 328 4.10 5.91 17.48
C LYS A 328 4.45 7.29 16.94
N LEU A 329 5.47 7.39 16.06
CA LEU A 329 5.86 8.65 15.43
C LEU A 329 4.70 9.24 14.62
N MET A 330 4.06 8.44 13.77
CA MET A 330 2.98 8.92 12.91
C MET A 330 1.76 9.36 13.71
N TYR A 331 1.37 8.60 14.73
CA TYR A 331 0.23 8.97 15.58
C TYR A 331 0.51 10.19 16.47
N LEU A 332 1.74 10.34 16.95
CA LEU A 332 2.18 11.56 17.62
C LEU A 332 2.13 12.75 16.67
N LEU A 333 2.60 12.60 15.43
CA LEU A 333 2.57 13.67 14.43
C LEU A 333 1.16 14.03 14.00
N GLN A 334 0.26 13.05 13.79
CA GLN A 334 -1.17 13.30 13.52
C GLN A 334 -1.79 14.23 14.56
N ASP A 335 -1.47 14.01 15.84
CA ASP A 335 -1.97 14.86 16.92
C ASP A 335 -1.26 16.22 16.94
N ALA A 336 0.06 16.25 16.73
CA ALA A 336 0.85 17.47 16.70
C ALA A 336 0.56 18.40 15.52
N VAL A 337 0.02 17.87 14.40
CA VAL A 337 -0.40 18.68 13.25
C VAL A 337 -1.84 19.18 13.34
N SER A 338 -2.58 18.79 14.39
CA SER A 338 -3.92 19.33 14.62
C SER A 338 -3.88 20.86 14.79
N PRO A 339 -4.83 21.61 14.19
CA PRO A 339 -4.87 23.08 14.32
C PRO A 339 -4.80 23.56 15.77
N GLU A 340 -5.46 22.81 16.67
CA GLU A 340 -5.48 23.00 18.12
C GLU A 340 -4.06 23.05 18.71
N LEU A 341 -3.25 22.04 18.41
CA LEU A 341 -1.91 21.90 18.98
C LEU A 341 -0.91 22.80 18.26
N GLN A 342 -1.00 22.96 16.94
CA GLN A 342 -0.13 23.85 16.18
C GLN A 342 -0.25 25.30 16.65
N GLU A 343 -1.46 25.78 16.92
CA GLU A 343 -1.67 27.13 17.44
C GLU A 343 -0.97 27.30 18.78
N LEU A 344 -1.14 26.35 19.70
CA LEU A 344 -0.55 26.39 21.04
C LEU A 344 0.98 26.25 21.03
N LEU A 345 1.53 25.34 20.22
CA LEU A 345 2.98 25.17 20.04
C LEU A 345 3.61 26.39 19.36
N GLY A 346 2.84 27.07 18.49
CA GLY A 346 3.28 28.25 17.74
C GLY A 346 4.18 27.93 16.55
N PHE A 347 4.25 26.66 16.12
CA PHE A 347 4.93 26.19 14.93
C PHE A 347 4.33 24.84 14.48
N SER A 348 4.62 24.42 13.25
CA SER A 348 4.26 23.09 12.76
C SER A 348 5.44 22.12 12.96
N CYS A 349 5.16 20.93 13.52
CA CYS A 349 6.15 19.85 13.61
C CYS A 349 6.46 19.20 12.24
N LEU A 350 5.72 19.56 11.19
CA LEU A 350 5.83 18.93 9.87
C LEU A 350 6.74 19.75 8.94
N GLN A 351 7.62 19.03 8.23
CA GLN A 351 8.39 19.52 7.09
C GLN A 351 8.23 18.53 5.93
N LYS A 352 8.26 19.00 4.68
CA LYS A 352 8.21 18.10 3.52
C LYS A 352 9.41 17.13 3.53
N ILE A 353 9.15 15.86 3.22
CA ILE A 353 10.20 14.83 3.08
C ILE A 353 11.14 15.23 1.93
N ARG A 354 12.45 15.16 2.19
CA ARG A 354 13.47 15.51 1.20
C ARG A 354 13.67 14.37 0.22
N THR A 355 13.34 14.63 -1.05
CA THR A 355 13.47 13.65 -2.14
C THR A 355 14.68 13.94 -3.02
N VAL A 356 15.09 12.95 -3.83
CA VAL A 356 16.15 13.12 -4.83
C VAL A 356 15.77 14.20 -5.85
N HIS A 357 14.50 14.23 -6.30
CA HIS A 357 14.03 15.24 -7.22
C HIS A 357 14.20 16.66 -6.64
N ASP A 358 13.74 16.90 -5.41
CA ASP A 358 13.80 18.23 -4.78
C ASP A 358 15.24 18.74 -4.69
N VAL A 359 16.19 17.86 -4.34
CA VAL A 359 17.61 18.23 -4.20
C VAL A 359 18.27 18.49 -5.55
N VAL A 360 17.98 17.67 -6.56
CA VAL A 360 18.53 17.82 -7.90
C VAL A 360 17.94 19.06 -8.61
N GLU A 361 16.66 19.34 -8.38
CA GLU A 361 15.98 20.55 -8.86
C GLU A 361 16.59 21.81 -8.25
N ALA A 362 16.73 21.85 -6.91
CA ALA A 362 17.37 22.96 -6.21
C ALA A 362 18.83 23.18 -6.65
N GLY A 363 19.53 22.11 -7.02
CA GLY A 363 20.88 22.15 -7.59
C GLY A 363 20.96 22.51 -9.08
N GLY A 364 19.82 22.66 -9.77
CA GLY A 364 19.75 22.99 -11.20
C GLY A 364 20.23 21.88 -12.14
N ALA A 365 20.14 20.61 -11.72
CA ALA A 365 20.75 19.47 -12.42
C ALA A 365 19.75 18.37 -12.82
N LEU A 366 18.48 18.71 -13.07
CA LEU A 366 17.42 17.74 -13.45
C LEU A 366 17.79 16.89 -14.67
N ASP A 367 18.59 17.42 -15.60
CA ASP A 367 19.09 16.69 -16.76
C ASP A 367 19.97 15.48 -16.40
N MET A 368 20.48 15.39 -15.16
CA MET A 368 21.16 14.20 -14.66
C MET A 368 20.22 12.99 -14.63
N LEU A 369 18.96 13.19 -14.24
CA LEU A 369 17.95 12.12 -14.14
C LEU A 369 17.58 11.54 -15.51
N ARG A 370 17.80 12.32 -16.58
CA ARG A 370 17.57 11.92 -17.98
C ARG A 370 18.81 11.34 -18.66
N ASP A 371 19.97 11.38 -18.02
CA ASP A 371 21.22 10.91 -18.61
C ASP A 371 21.24 9.37 -18.67
N SER A 372 21.46 8.79 -19.85
CA SER A 372 21.54 7.33 -20.06
C SER A 372 22.49 6.59 -19.11
N ARG A 373 23.53 7.27 -18.59
CA ARG A 373 24.49 6.68 -17.65
C ARG A 373 23.88 6.41 -16.28
N ILE A 374 22.73 6.99 -15.94
CA ILE A 374 22.09 6.81 -14.64
C ILE A 374 21.73 5.35 -14.39
N GLN A 375 21.27 4.63 -15.42
CA GLN A 375 20.96 3.19 -15.34
C GLN A 375 22.20 2.38 -14.95
N THR A 376 23.38 2.72 -15.50
CA THR A 376 24.64 2.04 -15.16
C THR A 376 25.15 2.44 -13.78
N ALA A 377 24.98 3.72 -13.40
CA ALA A 377 25.41 4.25 -12.11
C ALA A 377 24.58 3.71 -10.94
N THR A 378 23.30 3.39 -11.15
CA THR A 378 22.38 3.01 -10.08
C THR A 378 22.00 1.53 -10.07
N ARG A 379 22.46 0.73 -11.05
CA ARG A 379 22.13 -0.70 -11.12
C ARG A 379 22.53 -1.50 -9.87
N VAL A 380 21.77 -2.56 -9.64
CA VAL A 380 22.05 -3.60 -8.67
C VAL A 380 23.14 -4.53 -9.19
N VAL A 381 24.12 -4.85 -8.34
CA VAL A 381 25.16 -5.84 -8.62
C VAL A 381 24.84 -7.11 -7.82
N ALA A 382 23.98 -7.94 -8.40
CA ALA A 382 23.58 -9.24 -7.84
C ALA A 382 24.69 -10.31 -8.04
N PRO A 383 25.08 -11.07 -7.00
CA PRO A 383 26.13 -12.10 -7.07
C PRO A 383 25.71 -13.41 -7.76
N GLU A 384 24.41 -13.68 -7.85
CA GLU A 384 23.84 -14.94 -8.33
C GLU A 384 24.22 -15.20 -9.80
N GLY A 385 24.71 -16.42 -10.08
CA GLY A 385 25.09 -16.84 -11.43
C GLY A 385 26.29 -16.12 -12.04
N LYS A 386 27.06 -15.33 -11.27
CA LYS A 386 28.20 -14.54 -11.78
C LYS A 386 29.52 -14.93 -11.12
N SER A 387 30.57 -14.93 -11.93
CA SER A 387 31.94 -15.05 -11.45
C SER A 387 32.42 -13.76 -10.76
N ARG A 388 33.40 -13.89 -9.86
CA ARG A 388 34.03 -12.75 -9.17
C ARG A 388 34.57 -11.69 -10.12
N SER A 389 35.10 -12.08 -11.29
CA SER A 389 35.63 -11.15 -12.29
C SER A 389 34.52 -10.35 -12.98
N GLN A 390 33.38 -10.98 -13.28
CA GLN A 390 32.20 -10.30 -13.83
C GLN A 390 31.63 -9.30 -12.83
N ILE A 391 31.52 -9.68 -11.55
CA ILE A 391 31.09 -8.79 -10.47
C ILE A 391 32.02 -7.57 -10.37
N GLN A 392 33.34 -7.80 -10.33
CA GLN A 392 34.31 -6.69 -10.26
C GLN A 392 34.24 -5.77 -11.49
N ARG A 393 34.02 -6.32 -12.69
CA ARG A 393 33.80 -5.51 -13.90
C ARG A 393 32.55 -4.65 -13.77
N GLN A 394 31.47 -5.21 -13.21
CA GLN A 394 30.23 -4.47 -13.02
C GLN A 394 30.38 -3.32 -12.01
N ILE A 395 31.11 -3.56 -10.92
CA ILE A 395 31.43 -2.54 -9.92
C ILE A 395 32.23 -1.40 -10.55
N LYS A 396 33.30 -1.71 -11.30
CA LYS A 396 34.13 -0.69 -11.96
C LYS A 396 33.33 0.18 -12.94
N GLN A 397 32.45 -0.43 -13.74
CA GLN A 397 31.59 0.31 -14.66
C GLN A 397 30.61 1.24 -13.92
N LYS A 398 30.07 0.79 -12.78
CA LYS A 398 29.20 1.59 -11.92
C LYS A 398 29.93 2.81 -11.35
N GLU A 399 31.12 2.60 -10.78
CA GLU A 399 31.98 3.66 -10.26
C GLU A 399 32.37 4.68 -11.34
N GLN A 400 32.73 4.22 -12.53
CA GLN A 400 33.03 5.09 -13.67
C GLN A 400 31.81 5.92 -14.12
N ALA A 401 30.62 5.33 -14.13
CA ALA A 401 29.39 6.04 -14.49
C ALA A 401 29.02 7.10 -13.44
N ILE A 402 29.13 6.78 -12.15
CA ILE A 402 28.94 7.74 -11.05
C ILE A 402 29.91 8.91 -11.20
N GLN A 403 31.20 8.60 -11.39
CA GLN A 403 32.24 9.62 -11.57
C GLN A 403 31.94 10.54 -12.75
N ALA A 404 31.61 9.98 -13.91
CA ALA A 404 31.34 10.74 -15.11
C ALA A 404 30.04 11.55 -15.07
N LEU A 405 29.06 11.15 -14.24
CA LEU A 405 27.86 11.94 -13.96
C LEU A 405 28.20 13.09 -13.01
N SER A 406 28.88 12.80 -11.90
CA SER A 406 29.32 13.81 -10.94
C SER A 406 30.14 14.90 -11.62
N ASP A 407 31.14 14.55 -12.43
CA ASP A 407 32.01 15.53 -13.10
C ASP A 407 31.26 16.39 -14.14
N LYS A 408 30.18 15.88 -14.74
CA LYS A 408 29.40 16.61 -15.76
C LYS A 408 28.42 17.61 -15.14
N TYR A 409 27.79 17.23 -14.03
CA TYR A 409 26.69 17.98 -13.41
C TYR A 409 27.12 18.77 -12.15
N GLU A 410 28.40 18.68 -11.75
CA GLU A 410 28.95 19.51 -10.69
C GLU A 410 28.84 21.00 -11.03
N SER A 411 28.33 21.77 -10.07
CA SER A 411 28.14 23.21 -10.22
C SER A 411 28.50 23.92 -8.92
N ARG A 412 28.58 25.26 -8.95
CA ARG A 412 28.81 26.06 -7.74
C ARG A 412 27.71 25.89 -6.68
N HIS A 413 26.51 25.49 -7.10
CA HIS A 413 25.34 25.33 -6.24
C HIS A 413 25.02 23.87 -5.96
N PHE A 414 25.73 22.92 -6.59
CA PHE A 414 25.50 21.50 -6.41
C PHE A 414 26.81 20.74 -6.32
N SER A 415 27.17 20.37 -5.09
CA SER A 415 28.45 19.71 -4.80
C SER A 415 28.47 18.28 -5.31
N ARG A 416 29.68 17.80 -5.59
CA ARG A 416 29.94 16.41 -5.96
C ARG A 416 29.41 15.40 -4.93
N ASP A 417 29.53 15.71 -3.63
CA ASP A 417 29.04 14.84 -2.57
C ASP A 417 27.51 14.72 -2.59
N CYS A 418 26.79 15.83 -2.81
CA CYS A 418 25.33 15.82 -2.92
C CYS A 418 24.87 15.08 -4.19
N LEU A 419 25.57 15.22 -5.32
CA LEU A 419 25.33 14.45 -6.54
C LEU A 419 25.48 12.94 -6.30
N GLN A 420 26.57 12.54 -5.64
CA GLN A 420 26.80 11.14 -5.29
C GLN A 420 25.74 10.61 -4.32
N GLN A 421 25.36 11.39 -3.31
CA GLN A 421 24.28 11.05 -2.38
C GLN A 421 22.96 10.79 -3.12
N CYS A 422 22.60 11.62 -4.10
CA CYS A 422 21.42 11.40 -4.95
C CYS A 422 21.52 10.08 -5.72
N LEU A 423 22.65 9.81 -6.38
CA LEU A 423 22.86 8.57 -7.13
C LEU A 423 22.83 7.33 -6.22
N TYR A 424 23.40 7.42 -5.02
CA TYR A 424 23.32 6.34 -4.04
C TYR A 424 21.88 6.12 -3.54
N SER A 425 21.09 7.17 -3.38
CA SER A 425 19.68 7.04 -2.97
C SER A 425 18.85 6.31 -4.03
N ILE A 426 19.06 6.61 -5.31
CA ILE A 426 18.42 5.87 -6.41
C ILE A 426 18.91 4.42 -6.46
N ALA A 427 20.21 4.20 -6.24
CA ALA A 427 20.75 2.85 -6.16
C ALA A 427 20.13 2.05 -5.00
N ASP A 428 19.97 2.65 -3.82
CA ASP A 428 19.34 2.04 -2.66
C ASP A 428 17.88 1.65 -2.97
N ASN A 429 17.12 2.50 -3.66
CA ASN A 429 15.77 2.16 -4.13
C ASN A 429 15.78 1.01 -5.17
N ASN A 430 16.75 0.95 -6.07
CA ASN A 430 16.90 -0.22 -6.96
C ASN A 430 17.22 -1.52 -6.18
N TYR A 431 18.04 -1.44 -5.13
CA TYR A 431 18.29 -2.58 -4.25
C TYR A 431 17.03 -3.00 -3.50
N HIS A 432 16.21 -2.06 -3.03
CA HIS A 432 14.91 -2.37 -2.43
C HIS A 432 14.03 -3.16 -3.39
N LEU A 433 13.88 -2.71 -4.65
CA LEU A 433 13.13 -3.45 -5.67
C LEU A 433 13.69 -4.86 -5.89
N TYR A 434 15.01 -5.01 -5.97
CA TYR A 434 15.64 -6.33 -6.08
C TYR A 434 15.30 -7.27 -4.91
N PHE A 435 15.16 -6.74 -3.71
CA PHE A 435 14.88 -7.54 -2.53
C PHE A 435 13.39 -7.80 -2.29
N GLU A 436 12.49 -6.89 -2.65
CA GLU A 436 11.05 -7.04 -2.36
C GLU A 436 10.24 -7.48 -3.58
N ARG A 437 10.58 -7.00 -4.79
CA ARG A 437 9.83 -7.26 -6.02
C ARG A 437 10.32 -8.50 -6.76
N ASP A 438 11.63 -8.64 -6.98
CA ASP A 438 12.17 -9.74 -7.79
C ASP A 438 11.84 -11.16 -7.23
N PRO A 439 11.69 -11.39 -5.91
CA PRO A 439 11.16 -12.65 -5.39
C PRO A 439 9.73 -12.94 -5.88
N ILE A 440 8.89 -11.92 -6.07
CA ILE A 440 7.54 -12.07 -6.62
C ILE A 440 7.64 -12.46 -8.09
N ASP A 441 8.50 -11.78 -8.88
CA ASP A 441 8.77 -12.15 -10.28
C ASP A 441 9.25 -13.62 -10.38
N ARG A 442 10.09 -14.05 -9.43
CA ARG A 442 10.56 -15.44 -9.35
C ARG A 442 9.42 -16.42 -9.05
N MET A 443 8.51 -16.09 -8.13
CA MET A 443 7.34 -16.92 -7.83
C MET A 443 6.37 -17.01 -9.01
N ILE A 444 6.14 -15.91 -9.75
CA ILE A 444 5.36 -15.92 -10.99
C ILE A 444 6.01 -16.84 -12.02
N LYS A 445 7.34 -16.74 -12.22
CA LYS A 445 8.07 -17.63 -13.14
C LYS A 445 7.95 -19.10 -12.72
N LEU A 446 8.01 -19.40 -11.42
CA LEU A 446 7.84 -20.76 -10.89
C LEU A 446 6.41 -21.27 -11.13
N LEU A 447 5.37 -20.46 -10.94
CA LEU A 447 4.00 -20.83 -11.24
C LEU A 447 3.83 -21.20 -12.73
N ILE A 448 4.24 -20.30 -13.64
CA ILE A 448 4.07 -20.47 -15.09
C ILE A 448 4.90 -21.65 -15.64
N THR A 449 6.07 -21.91 -15.07
CA THR A 449 6.96 -22.98 -15.58
C THR A 449 6.54 -24.37 -15.07
N ASN A 450 5.91 -24.44 -13.90
CA ASN A 450 5.63 -25.72 -13.23
C ASN A 450 4.18 -26.16 -13.32
N PHE A 451 3.23 -25.25 -13.57
CA PHE A 451 1.79 -25.54 -13.61
C PHE A 451 1.18 -25.03 -14.92
N ASN A 452 0.21 -25.77 -15.46
CA ASN A 452 -0.51 -25.41 -16.67
C ASN A 452 -2.01 -25.35 -16.36
N PRO A 453 -2.70 -24.22 -16.55
CA PRO A 453 -4.12 -24.08 -16.18
C PRO A 453 -5.05 -25.09 -16.85
N ASP A 454 -4.67 -25.63 -18.02
CA ASP A 454 -5.48 -26.58 -18.78
C ASP A 454 -5.22 -28.06 -18.42
N ASP A 455 -4.23 -28.33 -17.57
CA ASP A 455 -3.75 -29.69 -17.28
C ASP A 455 -3.97 -30.08 -15.81
N GLU A 456 -5.07 -30.79 -15.55
CA GLU A 456 -5.44 -31.27 -14.21
C GLU A 456 -4.78 -32.62 -13.84
N ASP A 457 -3.48 -32.76 -14.07
CA ASP A 457 -2.74 -33.93 -13.61
C ASP A 457 -2.87 -34.07 -12.08
N GLY A 458 -3.35 -35.23 -11.60
CA GLY A 458 -3.88 -35.41 -10.23
C GLY A 458 -2.91 -35.06 -9.09
N ASP A 459 -1.62 -35.32 -9.24
CA ASP A 459 -0.58 -34.97 -8.24
C ASP A 459 -0.10 -33.51 -8.34
N SER A 460 -0.55 -32.79 -9.37
CA SER A 460 -0.17 -31.40 -9.69
C SER A 460 -1.33 -30.41 -9.62
N SER A 461 -2.54 -30.88 -9.32
CA SER A 461 -3.72 -30.03 -9.24
C SER A 461 -3.60 -29.00 -8.12
N LEU A 462 -3.96 -27.76 -8.48
CA LEU A 462 -4.09 -26.63 -7.56
C LEU A 462 -5.54 -26.46 -7.06
N ALA A 463 -6.44 -27.40 -7.35
CA ALA A 463 -7.82 -27.28 -6.90
C ALA A 463 -7.91 -27.23 -5.37
N ILE A 464 -8.80 -26.38 -4.86
CA ILE A 464 -9.10 -26.23 -3.43
C ILE A 464 -10.61 -26.35 -3.22
N ILE A 465 -11.00 -26.92 -2.07
CA ILE A 465 -12.40 -27.14 -1.71
C ILE A 465 -12.61 -26.60 -0.30
N SER A 466 -13.59 -25.70 -0.15
CA SER A 466 -13.96 -25.14 1.15
C SER A 466 -14.24 -26.24 2.18
N GLY A 467 -13.65 -26.09 3.36
CA GLY A 467 -13.75 -27.03 4.48
C GLY A 467 -12.72 -28.15 4.46
N ASN A 468 -11.98 -28.34 3.36
CA ASN A 468 -10.87 -29.28 3.30
C ASN A 468 -9.54 -28.56 3.59
N ASP A 469 -8.67 -29.18 4.40
CA ASP A 469 -7.34 -28.65 4.75
C ASP A 469 -7.33 -27.20 5.29
N GLY A 470 -8.48 -26.69 5.78
CA GLY A 470 -8.63 -25.32 6.27
C GLY A 470 -9.00 -24.27 5.22
N ALA A 471 -9.14 -24.67 3.95
CA ALA A 471 -9.54 -23.79 2.86
C ALA A 471 -10.95 -23.21 3.10
N ARG A 472 -11.13 -21.93 2.78
CA ARG A 472 -12.44 -21.26 2.83
C ARG A 472 -13.02 -21.01 1.45
N LEU A 473 -12.18 -20.98 0.42
CA LEU A 473 -12.56 -20.86 -0.97
C LEU A 473 -12.65 -22.24 -1.63
N SER A 474 -13.49 -22.32 -2.65
CA SER A 474 -13.58 -23.48 -3.54
C SER A 474 -13.25 -23.05 -4.97
N HIS A 475 -12.13 -23.52 -5.50
CA HIS A 475 -11.65 -23.22 -6.84
C HIS A 475 -11.23 -24.51 -7.56
N SER A 476 -11.58 -24.63 -8.85
CA SER A 476 -10.97 -25.59 -9.77
C SER A 476 -9.48 -25.27 -9.98
N HIS A 477 -8.75 -26.17 -10.63
CA HIS A 477 -7.32 -25.95 -10.89
C HIS A 477 -7.08 -24.67 -11.70
N ASP A 478 -7.80 -24.49 -12.80
CA ASP A 478 -7.71 -23.32 -13.68
C ASP A 478 -7.97 -22.01 -12.90
N ARG A 479 -8.98 -22.04 -12.04
CA ARG A 479 -9.42 -20.87 -11.27
C ARG A 479 -8.42 -20.52 -10.19
N GLN A 480 -7.87 -21.52 -9.48
CA GLN A 480 -6.83 -21.28 -8.48
C GLN A 480 -5.55 -20.77 -9.14
N TYR A 481 -5.12 -21.37 -10.25
CA TYR A 481 -3.96 -20.91 -11.00
C TYR A 481 -4.08 -19.43 -11.37
N ASN A 482 -5.21 -19.02 -11.96
CA ASN A 482 -5.46 -17.64 -12.32
C ASN A 482 -5.54 -16.71 -11.09
N TYR A 483 -6.18 -17.15 -10.00
CA TYR A 483 -6.27 -16.38 -8.76
C TYR A 483 -4.88 -16.11 -8.15
N VAL A 484 -3.98 -17.11 -8.15
CA VAL A 484 -2.60 -16.97 -7.67
C VAL A 484 -1.80 -16.05 -8.58
N LEU A 485 -1.87 -16.25 -9.91
CA LEU A 485 -1.16 -15.41 -10.89
C LEU A 485 -1.57 -13.94 -10.77
N GLN A 486 -2.87 -13.65 -10.69
CA GLN A 486 -3.39 -12.30 -10.52
C GLN A 486 -2.92 -11.66 -9.21
N SER A 487 -2.94 -12.43 -8.11
CA SER A 487 -2.51 -11.94 -6.79
C SER A 487 -1.02 -11.62 -6.76
N LEU A 488 -0.18 -12.52 -7.29
CA LEU A 488 1.26 -12.28 -7.39
C LEU A 488 1.59 -11.10 -8.31
N THR A 489 0.89 -10.97 -9.44
CA THR A 489 1.09 -9.83 -10.37
C THR A 489 0.70 -8.51 -9.70
N LEU A 490 -0.42 -8.47 -8.98
CA LEU A 490 -0.80 -7.28 -8.22
C LEU A 490 0.24 -6.93 -7.15
N TRP A 491 0.67 -7.92 -6.36
CA TRP A 491 1.69 -7.71 -5.33
C TRP A 491 3.02 -7.21 -5.93
N ARG A 492 3.38 -7.69 -7.12
CA ARG A 492 4.56 -7.24 -7.86
C ARG A 492 4.48 -5.77 -8.21
N GLU A 493 3.33 -5.30 -8.70
CA GLU A 493 3.12 -3.88 -9.04
C GLU A 493 3.08 -3.00 -7.77
N VAL A 494 2.46 -3.46 -6.69
CA VAL A 494 2.49 -2.75 -5.40
C VAL A 494 3.91 -2.64 -4.84
N ALA A 495 4.69 -3.73 -4.88
CA ALA A 495 6.09 -3.72 -4.46
C ALA A 495 6.95 -2.80 -5.34
N HIS A 496 6.59 -2.65 -6.62
CA HIS A 496 7.26 -1.74 -7.53
C HIS A 496 7.01 -0.26 -7.18
N ASP A 497 5.78 0.11 -6.83
CA ASP A 497 5.40 1.48 -6.47
C ASP A 497 5.52 1.78 -4.95
N MET A 498 6.17 0.89 -4.19
CA MET A 498 6.20 0.91 -2.72
C MET A 498 6.67 2.24 -2.12
N PHE A 499 7.71 2.86 -2.68
CA PHE A 499 8.23 4.15 -2.16
C PHE A 499 7.24 5.29 -2.36
N ARG A 500 6.54 5.31 -3.50
CA ARG A 500 5.49 6.29 -3.77
C ARG A 500 4.30 6.06 -2.86
N LEU A 501 3.86 4.82 -2.68
CA LEU A 501 2.77 4.49 -1.78
C LEU A 501 3.09 4.91 -0.34
N TRP A 502 4.30 4.65 0.16
CA TRP A 502 4.74 5.14 1.47
C TRP A 502 4.78 6.67 1.57
N TYR A 503 5.21 7.36 0.51
CA TYR A 503 5.17 8.83 0.46
C TYR A 503 3.72 9.34 0.52
N LEU A 504 2.81 8.73 -0.25
CA LEU A 504 1.39 9.09 -0.24
C LEU A 504 0.71 8.74 1.08
N THR A 505 1.12 7.66 1.75
CA THR A 505 0.69 7.34 3.12
C THR A 505 1.07 8.45 4.09
N ASP A 506 2.28 9.00 3.98
CA ASP A 506 2.70 10.14 4.80
C ASP A 506 1.81 11.36 4.58
N GLU A 507 1.54 11.66 3.31
CA GLU A 507 0.68 12.78 2.93
C GLU A 507 -0.77 12.57 3.39
N ASP A 508 -1.39 11.42 3.15
CA ASP A 508 -2.78 11.16 3.59
C ASP A 508 -2.94 11.20 5.12
N LEU A 509 -1.90 10.84 5.89
CA LEU A 509 -1.95 10.85 7.35
C LEU A 509 -1.70 12.23 7.95
N LEU A 510 -0.77 13.00 7.38
CA LEU A 510 -0.22 14.22 7.99
C LEU A 510 -0.50 15.52 7.22
N THR A 511 -0.85 15.40 5.94
CA THR A 511 -1.10 16.51 5.01
C THR A 511 -2.58 16.54 4.66
N ASP A 512 -3.13 17.75 4.50
CA ASP A 512 -4.55 18.01 4.23
C ASP A 512 -5.50 17.81 5.42
N GLY A 513 -6.56 18.63 5.46
CA GLY A 513 -7.52 18.78 6.57
C GLY A 513 -8.38 17.56 6.91
N THR A 514 -7.99 16.36 6.49
CA THR A 514 -8.63 15.08 6.83
C THR A 514 -8.28 14.68 8.26
N ARG A 515 -9.22 14.87 9.18
CA ARG A 515 -9.10 14.41 10.57
C ARG A 515 -9.39 12.91 10.67
N TYR A 516 -8.73 12.24 11.62
CA TYR A 516 -9.10 10.88 12.00
C TYR A 516 -10.25 10.90 13.02
N GLU A 517 -11.06 9.84 13.02
CA GLU A 517 -11.98 9.53 14.12
C GLU A 517 -11.45 8.33 14.91
N LEU A 518 -11.41 8.47 16.23
CA LEU A 518 -11.06 7.38 17.12
C LEU A 518 -12.31 6.52 17.34
N THR A 519 -12.34 5.32 16.74
CA THR A 519 -13.53 4.46 16.70
C THR A 519 -13.17 3.04 17.10
N ASP A 520 -14.07 2.39 17.86
CA ASP A 520 -13.97 0.96 18.12
C ASP A 520 -14.44 0.19 16.89
N THR A 521 -13.52 -0.55 16.29
CA THR A 521 -13.76 -1.33 15.07
C THR A 521 -14.31 -2.73 15.37
N GLY A 522 -14.36 -3.14 16.64
CA GLY A 522 -14.58 -4.52 17.05
C GLY A 522 -13.29 -5.35 17.17
N GLN A 523 -12.18 -4.88 16.57
CA GLN A 523 -10.83 -5.43 16.77
C GLN A 523 -9.98 -4.58 17.73
N GLY A 524 -10.57 -3.50 18.25
CA GLY A 524 -9.91 -2.53 19.11
C GLY A 524 -10.20 -1.09 18.68
N LEU A 525 -9.70 -0.17 19.49
CA LEU A 525 -9.82 1.25 19.25
C LEU A 525 -8.78 1.70 18.22
N HIS A 526 -9.24 2.25 17.10
CA HIS A 526 -8.38 2.64 15.99
C HIS A 526 -8.66 4.06 15.52
N ARG A 527 -7.60 4.73 15.04
CA ARG A 527 -7.68 6.02 14.35
C ARG A 527 -8.09 5.76 12.91
N ILE A 528 -9.38 5.86 12.63
CA ILE A 528 -9.94 5.71 11.29
C ILE A 528 -9.75 7.03 10.53
N GLN A 529 -9.06 7.02 9.40
CA GLN A 529 -8.78 8.21 8.60
C GLN A 529 -8.89 7.89 7.10
N PRO A 530 -9.64 8.69 6.32
CA PRO A 530 -9.66 8.58 4.86
C PRO A 530 -8.27 8.72 4.26
N ALA A 531 -7.98 7.97 3.19
CA ALA A 531 -6.70 8.03 2.49
C ALA A 531 -6.91 8.08 0.97
N PRO A 532 -7.36 9.23 0.43
CA PRO A 532 -7.72 9.37 -0.98
C PRO A 532 -6.54 9.16 -1.93
N ARG A 533 -5.32 9.60 -1.56
CA ARG A 533 -4.18 9.56 -2.47
C ARG A 533 -3.67 8.13 -2.63
N VAL A 534 -3.52 7.41 -1.52
CA VAL A 534 -3.19 5.98 -1.54
C VAL A 534 -4.31 5.17 -2.19
N SER A 535 -5.58 5.49 -1.91
CA SER A 535 -6.72 4.84 -2.56
C SER A 535 -6.65 4.96 -4.08
N ARG A 536 -6.49 6.19 -4.59
CA ARG A 536 -6.40 6.45 -6.03
C ARG A 536 -5.22 5.74 -6.66
N ALA A 537 -4.05 5.80 -6.03
CA ALA A 537 -2.85 5.11 -6.52
C ALA A 537 -3.07 3.59 -6.60
N MET A 538 -3.68 2.99 -5.58
CA MET A 538 -3.96 1.55 -5.55
C MET A 538 -4.98 1.14 -6.61
N HIS A 539 -6.02 1.94 -6.87
CA HIS A 539 -6.98 1.69 -7.95
C HIS A 539 -6.32 1.74 -9.34
N VAL A 540 -5.38 2.67 -9.55
CA VAL A 540 -4.61 2.73 -10.81
C VAL A 540 -3.75 1.48 -10.98
N ILE A 541 -3.05 1.04 -9.93
CA ILE A 541 -2.26 -0.19 -9.94
C ILE A 541 -3.13 -1.41 -10.24
N LEU A 542 -4.27 -1.53 -9.55
CA LEU A 542 -5.21 -2.64 -9.72
C LEU A 542 -5.75 -2.71 -11.15
N HIS A 543 -6.24 -1.59 -11.67
CA HIS A 543 -6.81 -1.56 -13.02
C HIS A 543 -5.76 -1.86 -14.09
N SER A 544 -4.54 -1.34 -13.94
CA SER A 544 -3.46 -1.69 -14.87
C SER A 544 -3.11 -3.18 -14.82
N THR A 545 -3.06 -3.75 -13.61
CA THR A 545 -2.85 -5.18 -13.41
C THR A 545 -3.94 -5.99 -14.11
N GLN A 546 -5.21 -5.63 -13.91
CA GLN A 546 -6.35 -6.27 -14.57
C GLN A 546 -6.25 -6.21 -16.10
N ARG A 547 -5.81 -5.08 -16.67
CA ARG A 547 -5.64 -4.95 -18.13
C ARG A 547 -4.49 -5.78 -18.69
N SER A 548 -3.49 -6.10 -17.87
CA SER A 548 -2.36 -6.95 -18.26
C SER A 548 -2.66 -8.45 -18.22
N LEU A 549 -3.82 -8.84 -17.67
CA LEU A 549 -4.22 -10.22 -17.45
C LEU A 549 -5.50 -10.55 -18.23
N ASP A 550 -5.66 -11.80 -18.66
CA ASP A 550 -6.80 -12.23 -19.47
C ASP A 550 -8.11 -12.37 -18.68
N SER A 551 -8.01 -12.58 -17.36
CA SER A 551 -9.15 -12.78 -16.47
C SER A 551 -8.90 -12.21 -15.08
N TRP A 552 -9.97 -12.01 -14.31
CA TRP A 552 -9.93 -11.57 -12.92
C TRP A 552 -10.87 -12.43 -12.05
N VAL A 553 -10.32 -13.01 -10.98
CA VAL A 553 -11.01 -13.90 -10.03
C VAL A 553 -10.96 -13.27 -8.64
N GLY A 554 -12.11 -13.22 -7.93
CA GLY A 554 -12.24 -12.55 -6.63
C GLY A 554 -12.71 -11.11 -6.75
N SER A 555 -13.00 -10.43 -5.63
CA SER A 555 -13.44 -9.03 -5.70
C SER A 555 -12.25 -8.07 -5.88
N SER A 556 -12.60 -6.88 -6.37
CA SER A 556 -11.70 -5.76 -6.62
C SER A 556 -11.80 -4.70 -5.52
N VAL A 557 -12.52 -4.98 -4.42
CA VAL A 557 -12.73 -4.03 -3.33
C VAL A 557 -11.41 -3.82 -2.58
N ILE A 558 -11.04 -2.55 -2.40
CA ILE A 558 -9.89 -2.10 -1.61
C ILE A 558 -10.45 -1.45 -0.34
N HIS A 559 -10.12 -1.99 0.83
CA HIS A 559 -10.51 -1.39 2.10
C HIS A 559 -9.44 -0.40 2.52
N LEU A 560 -9.84 0.85 2.77
CA LEU A 560 -8.91 1.90 3.15
C LEU A 560 -9.65 3.06 3.82
N GLY A 561 -9.25 3.40 5.04
CA GLY A 561 -9.91 4.44 5.82
C GLY A 561 -11.27 4.01 6.39
N ASP A 562 -11.45 2.71 6.65
CA ASP A 562 -12.70 2.12 7.14
C ASP A 562 -12.46 1.18 8.33
N LYS A 563 -13.50 0.47 8.78
CA LYS A 563 -13.37 -0.44 9.93
C LYS A 563 -12.43 -1.63 9.71
N ASN A 564 -12.23 -2.06 8.47
CA ASN A 564 -11.40 -3.22 8.13
C ASN A 564 -9.92 -2.81 7.95
N VAL A 565 -9.70 -1.62 7.40
CA VAL A 565 -8.38 -1.01 7.23
C VAL A 565 -8.47 0.45 7.69
N PRO A 566 -8.23 0.72 8.98
CA PRO A 566 -8.49 2.02 9.60
C PRO A 566 -7.82 3.21 8.92
N ASN A 567 -6.60 3.05 8.43
CA ASN A 567 -5.85 4.16 7.85
C ASN A 567 -4.77 3.66 6.87
N ALA A 568 -4.14 4.60 6.17
CA ALA A 568 -3.10 4.32 5.19
C ALA A 568 -1.87 3.61 5.78
N LEU A 569 -1.56 3.81 7.06
CA LEU A 569 -0.41 3.14 7.70
C LEU A 569 -0.65 1.64 7.83
N MET A 570 -1.83 1.25 8.31
CA MET A 570 -2.25 -0.16 8.42
C MET A 570 -2.29 -0.85 7.06
N PHE A 571 -2.69 -0.12 6.01
CA PHE A 571 -2.70 -0.62 4.64
C PHE A 571 -1.29 -0.92 4.13
N ILE A 572 -0.39 0.05 4.15
CA ILE A 572 0.94 -0.09 3.53
C ILE A 572 1.85 -1.08 4.28
N ASP A 573 1.68 -1.21 5.60
CA ASP A 573 2.43 -2.17 6.40
C ASP A 573 2.11 -3.62 6.01
N LYS A 574 0.85 -3.92 5.64
CA LYS A 574 0.46 -5.24 5.11
C LYS A 574 1.28 -5.59 3.86
N TYR A 575 1.33 -4.71 2.86
CA TYR A 575 2.02 -5.00 1.61
C TYR A 575 3.56 -5.02 1.73
N THR A 576 4.12 -4.34 2.72
CA THR A 576 5.55 -4.40 3.03
C THR A 576 6.01 -5.83 3.38
N GLN A 577 5.09 -6.69 3.81
CA GLN A 577 5.37 -8.06 4.25
C GLN A 577 5.52 -9.06 3.10
N VAL A 578 5.04 -8.74 1.88
CA VAL A 578 5.01 -9.70 0.76
C VAL A 578 6.40 -10.24 0.45
N GLY A 579 7.39 -9.37 0.29
CA GLY A 579 8.76 -9.81 -0.02
C GLY A 579 9.38 -10.59 1.14
N HIS A 580 8.98 -10.34 2.39
CA HIS A 580 9.41 -11.11 3.57
C HIS A 580 8.88 -12.55 3.55
N ILE A 581 7.64 -12.74 3.08
CA ILE A 581 7.01 -14.05 2.94
C ILE A 581 7.67 -14.84 1.81
N LEU A 582 7.86 -14.21 0.63
CA LEU A 582 8.29 -14.95 -0.56
C LEU A 582 9.80 -15.22 -0.62
N ARG A 583 10.65 -14.34 -0.08
CA ARG A 583 12.12 -14.52 -0.12
C ARG A 583 12.59 -15.85 0.46
N PRO A 584 12.16 -16.28 1.67
CA PRO A 584 12.53 -17.57 2.22
C PRO A 584 12.10 -18.75 1.36
N ILE A 585 10.93 -18.66 0.73
CA ILE A 585 10.38 -19.71 -0.13
C ILE A 585 11.23 -19.83 -1.39
N VAL A 586 11.47 -18.72 -2.09
CA VAL A 586 12.33 -18.67 -3.28
C VAL A 586 13.73 -19.21 -2.96
N LYS A 587 14.32 -18.77 -1.85
CA LYS A 587 15.63 -19.24 -1.40
C LYS A 587 15.64 -20.75 -1.16
N ALA A 588 14.61 -21.29 -0.50
CA ALA A 588 14.50 -22.72 -0.26
C ALA A 588 14.42 -23.50 -1.59
N ILE A 589 13.55 -23.07 -2.51
CA ILE A 589 13.37 -23.69 -3.83
C ILE A 589 14.66 -23.68 -4.64
N ASP A 590 15.34 -22.53 -4.74
CA ASP A 590 16.57 -22.39 -5.53
C ASP A 590 17.74 -23.18 -4.93
N SER A 591 17.74 -23.39 -3.61
CA SER A 591 18.81 -24.12 -2.91
C SER A 591 18.67 -25.64 -2.99
N ILE A 592 17.51 -26.19 -3.35
CA ILE A 592 17.25 -27.65 -3.34
C ILE A 592 18.26 -28.42 -4.20
N GLU A 593 18.58 -27.92 -5.39
CA GLU A 593 19.50 -28.62 -6.31
C GLU A 593 20.93 -28.69 -5.76
N SER A 594 21.45 -27.55 -5.28
CA SER A 594 22.80 -27.50 -4.69
C SER A 594 22.89 -28.30 -3.38
N MET A 595 21.85 -28.26 -2.55
CA MET A 595 21.78 -29.06 -1.32
C MET A 595 21.84 -30.57 -1.61
N CYS A 596 21.22 -31.02 -2.70
CA CYS A 596 21.27 -32.40 -3.16
C CYS A 596 22.65 -32.82 -3.71
N GLU A 597 23.66 -31.95 -3.77
CA GLU A 597 25.06 -32.36 -4.01
C GLU A 597 25.59 -33.24 -2.88
N SER A 598 25.09 -33.05 -1.65
CA SER A 598 25.42 -33.90 -0.50
C SER A 598 24.70 -35.25 -0.59
N PRO A 599 25.42 -36.40 -0.63
CA PRO A 599 24.81 -37.72 -0.80
C PRO A 599 23.78 -38.08 0.28
N LYS A 600 24.00 -37.62 1.52
CA LYS A 600 23.09 -37.89 2.64
C LYS A 600 21.75 -37.16 2.47
N ILE A 601 21.80 -35.90 2.02
CA ILE A 601 20.59 -35.09 1.84
C ILE A 601 19.84 -35.58 0.59
N ARG A 602 20.57 -35.91 -0.48
CA ARG A 602 19.98 -36.55 -1.66
C ARG A 602 19.21 -37.82 -1.30
N GLY A 603 19.82 -38.73 -0.53
CA GLY A 603 19.14 -39.95 -0.09
C GLY A 603 17.86 -39.70 0.71
N TYR A 604 17.86 -38.69 1.60
CA TYR A 604 16.66 -38.26 2.31
C TYR A 604 15.58 -37.73 1.35
N VAL A 605 15.95 -36.82 0.44
CA VAL A 605 15.02 -36.22 -0.52
C VAL A 605 14.42 -37.27 -1.46
N ASP A 606 15.23 -38.19 -1.95
CA ASP A 606 14.79 -39.26 -2.85
C ASP A 606 13.85 -40.24 -2.14
N THR A 607 14.14 -40.59 -0.88
CA THR A 607 13.33 -41.55 -0.10
C THR A 607 12.01 -40.94 0.38
N THR A 608 12.02 -39.69 0.83
CA THR A 608 10.85 -39.05 1.45
C THR A 608 9.94 -38.37 0.43
N PHE A 609 10.51 -37.75 -0.61
CA PHE A 609 9.75 -36.93 -1.56
C PHE A 609 9.81 -37.44 -3.00
N GLY A 610 10.53 -38.53 -3.28
CA GLY A 610 10.67 -39.05 -4.64
C GLY A 610 11.59 -38.21 -5.54
N GLY A 611 12.42 -37.35 -4.95
CA GLY A 611 13.46 -36.60 -5.64
C GLY A 611 13.31 -35.08 -5.60
N ALA A 612 14.37 -34.39 -6.05
CA ALA A 612 14.45 -32.93 -5.97
C ALA A 612 13.36 -32.19 -6.76
N ARG A 613 13.00 -32.70 -7.95
CA ARG A 613 11.94 -32.10 -8.79
C ARG A 613 10.58 -32.21 -8.11
N THR A 614 10.26 -33.39 -7.59
CA THR A 614 9.00 -33.65 -6.88
C THR A 614 8.90 -32.81 -5.61
N LEU A 615 9.98 -32.72 -4.82
CA LEU A 615 10.01 -31.84 -3.63
C LEU A 615 9.74 -30.37 -3.98
N LYS A 616 10.39 -29.83 -5.03
CA LYS A 616 10.12 -28.46 -5.51
C LYS A 616 8.63 -28.29 -5.85
N HIS A 617 8.08 -29.26 -6.57
CA HIS A 617 6.68 -29.25 -6.97
C HIS A 617 5.74 -29.31 -5.77
N THR A 618 5.99 -30.17 -4.79
CA THR A 618 5.19 -30.31 -3.57
C THR A 618 5.16 -29.00 -2.77
N ILE A 619 6.30 -28.33 -2.58
CA ILE A 619 6.36 -27.05 -1.85
C ILE A 619 5.55 -25.98 -2.59
N LEU A 620 5.71 -25.89 -3.91
CA LEU A 620 5.01 -24.90 -4.73
C LEU A 620 3.50 -25.15 -4.77
N ALA A 621 3.07 -26.40 -4.94
CA ALA A 621 1.65 -26.76 -4.98
C ALA A 621 0.96 -26.55 -3.63
N ASP A 622 1.66 -26.81 -2.52
CA ASP A 622 1.16 -26.50 -1.17
C ASP A 622 1.00 -24.99 -0.99
N PHE A 623 2.02 -24.21 -1.31
CA PHE A 623 1.97 -22.75 -1.21
C PHE A 623 0.88 -22.13 -2.10
N PHE A 624 0.80 -22.50 -3.38
CA PHE A 624 -0.18 -21.92 -4.30
C PHE A 624 -1.63 -22.33 -4.01
N ARG A 625 -1.85 -23.41 -3.26
CA ARG A 625 -3.17 -23.75 -2.73
C ARG A 625 -3.46 -22.96 -1.46
N GLU A 626 -2.70 -23.21 -0.40
CA GLU A 626 -3.04 -22.79 0.95
C GLU A 626 -2.66 -21.35 1.29
N ALA A 627 -1.69 -20.75 0.61
CA ALA A 627 -1.40 -19.32 0.78
C ALA A 627 -2.43 -18.42 0.09
N PHE A 628 -3.39 -19.01 -0.65
CA PHE A 628 -4.39 -18.32 -1.47
C PHE A 628 -5.78 -18.98 -1.37
N ASP A 629 -6.11 -19.58 -0.22
CA ASP A 629 -7.33 -20.37 -0.01
C ASP A 629 -8.43 -19.64 0.79
N GLY A 630 -8.20 -18.37 1.15
CA GLY A 630 -9.09 -17.58 2.01
C GLY A 630 -9.00 -17.89 3.50
N SER A 631 -8.09 -18.77 3.92
CA SER A 631 -7.82 -19.05 5.34
C SER A 631 -7.28 -17.81 6.08
N GLY A 632 -7.44 -17.80 7.40
CA GLY A 632 -7.00 -16.70 8.28
C GLY A 632 -7.97 -15.51 8.41
N ALA A 633 -9.04 -15.42 7.60
CA ALA A 633 -10.08 -14.40 7.78
C ALA A 633 -10.99 -14.69 8.99
N ASP A 634 -11.73 -13.69 9.50
CA ASP A 634 -12.61 -13.89 10.66
C ASP A 634 -13.94 -14.56 10.28
N ASN A 635 -14.45 -14.30 9.08
CA ASN A 635 -15.72 -14.87 8.59
C ASN A 635 -15.67 -15.26 7.10
N PHE A 636 -16.72 -15.91 6.59
CA PHE A 636 -16.80 -16.39 5.20
C PHE A 636 -16.90 -15.25 4.18
N PHE A 637 -17.45 -14.10 4.57
CA PHE A 637 -17.62 -12.94 3.70
C PHE A 637 -16.31 -12.16 3.49
N GLU A 638 -15.38 -12.23 4.45
CA GLU A 638 -14.06 -11.60 4.40
C GLU A 638 -12.94 -12.55 3.92
N ALA A 639 -13.25 -13.83 3.74
CA ALA A 639 -12.30 -14.85 3.30
C ALA A 639 -11.86 -14.61 1.85
N GLY A 640 -10.79 -13.83 1.65
CA GLY A 640 -10.18 -13.60 0.33
C GLY A 640 -11.05 -12.85 -0.67
N SER A 641 -12.13 -12.21 -0.21
CA SER A 641 -13.08 -11.50 -1.07
C SER A 641 -12.53 -10.16 -1.56
N CYS A 642 -11.91 -9.36 -0.69
CA CYS A 642 -11.25 -8.10 -1.03
C CYS A 642 -9.79 -8.27 -1.43
N ILE A 643 -9.21 -7.24 -2.03
CA ILE A 643 -7.80 -7.20 -2.46
C ILE A 643 -6.86 -7.44 -1.28
N ASP A 644 -7.15 -6.80 -0.14
CA ASP A 644 -6.34 -6.91 1.07
C ASP A 644 -6.46 -8.28 1.75
N GLY A 645 -7.60 -8.94 1.58
CA GLY A 645 -7.86 -10.28 2.10
C GLY A 645 -7.01 -11.38 1.45
N ARG A 646 -6.45 -11.12 0.26
CA ARG A 646 -5.58 -12.07 -0.46
C ARG A 646 -4.29 -12.38 0.31
N LEU A 647 -3.78 -11.42 1.10
CA LEU A 647 -2.54 -11.59 1.85
C LEU A 647 -2.75 -12.36 3.17
N THR A 648 -3.96 -12.35 3.71
CA THR A 648 -4.30 -13.00 4.98
C THR A 648 -4.02 -14.51 4.96
N SER A 649 -4.31 -15.18 3.85
CA SER A 649 -4.04 -16.62 3.70
C SER A 649 -2.54 -16.92 3.62
N ALA A 650 -1.74 -16.06 2.99
CA ALA A 650 -0.29 -16.21 2.96
C ALA A 650 0.32 -16.11 4.37
N TRP A 651 -0.21 -15.20 5.20
CA TRP A 651 0.16 -15.12 6.62
C TRP A 651 -0.20 -16.38 7.40
N ASN A 652 -1.41 -16.90 7.18
CA ASN A 652 -1.85 -18.14 7.81
C ASN A 652 -0.99 -19.33 7.36
N TRP A 653 -0.54 -19.37 6.10
CA TRP A 653 0.40 -20.37 5.64
C TRP A 653 1.76 -20.25 6.35
N CYS A 654 2.27 -19.01 6.50
CA CYS A 654 3.52 -18.75 7.21
C CYS A 654 3.48 -19.21 8.67
N SER A 655 2.37 -18.98 9.39
CA SER A 655 2.21 -19.42 10.78
C SER A 655 2.19 -20.95 10.90
N ASN A 656 1.64 -21.62 9.88
CA ASN A 656 1.52 -23.07 9.83
C ASN A 656 2.70 -23.79 9.15
N LEU A 657 3.69 -23.08 8.60
CA LEU A 657 4.82 -23.71 7.88
C LEU A 657 5.53 -24.79 8.71
N HIS A 658 5.62 -24.63 10.03
CA HIS A 658 6.28 -25.58 10.92
C HIS A 658 5.59 -26.96 11.00
N THR A 659 4.31 -27.04 10.63
CA THR A 659 3.53 -28.29 10.61
C THR A 659 3.72 -29.06 9.31
N LYS A 660 4.29 -28.42 8.27
CA LYS A 660 4.43 -28.98 6.93
C LYS A 660 5.53 -30.06 6.86
N PRO A 661 5.33 -31.14 6.09
CA PRO A 661 6.30 -32.24 6.00
C PRO A 661 7.65 -31.80 5.41
N PHE A 662 7.65 -30.75 4.59
CA PHE A 662 8.86 -30.18 3.98
C PHE A 662 9.52 -29.08 4.83
N PHE A 663 9.02 -28.77 6.03
CA PHE A 663 9.65 -27.80 6.94
C PHE A 663 11.15 -28.05 7.22
N PRO A 664 11.62 -29.31 7.39
CA PRO A 664 13.05 -29.58 7.56
C PRO A 664 13.91 -29.04 6.40
N ILE A 665 13.39 -28.99 5.18
CA ILE A 665 14.09 -28.44 4.01
C ILE A 665 14.33 -26.94 4.16
N PHE A 666 13.33 -26.20 4.67
CA PHE A 666 13.50 -24.78 5.00
C PHE A 666 14.61 -24.59 6.05
N LYS A 667 14.66 -25.42 7.10
CA LYS A 667 15.72 -25.35 8.11
C LYS A 667 17.11 -25.60 7.53
N ILE A 668 17.25 -26.61 6.65
CA ILE A 668 18.53 -26.93 6.01
C ILE A 668 19.00 -25.80 5.08
N THR A 669 18.08 -25.11 4.41
CA THR A 669 18.37 -23.95 3.54
C THR A 669 18.61 -22.64 4.31
N GLY A 670 18.69 -22.72 5.64
CA GLY A 670 19.04 -21.62 6.53
C GLY A 670 17.86 -20.75 6.96
N PHE A 671 16.63 -21.27 6.90
CA PHE A 671 15.46 -20.59 7.43
C PHE A 671 15.49 -20.52 8.96
N VAL A 672 15.44 -19.30 9.49
CA VAL A 672 15.37 -19.02 10.93
C VAL A 672 13.95 -18.63 11.34
N GLY A 673 13.22 -17.95 10.46
CA GLY A 673 11.86 -17.47 10.63
C GLY A 673 11.55 -16.43 9.53
N PHE A 674 10.28 -16.07 9.34
CA PHE A 674 9.88 -14.99 8.42
C PHE A 674 10.30 -13.60 8.93
N ASP A 675 10.48 -13.47 10.24
CA ASP A 675 11.05 -12.28 10.89
C ASP A 675 12.58 -12.25 10.94
N GLY A 676 13.26 -13.27 10.40
CA GLY A 676 14.73 -13.37 10.44
C GLY A 676 15.31 -13.64 11.84
N LYS A 677 16.56 -13.19 12.08
CA LYS A 677 17.24 -13.27 13.41
C LYS A 677 16.86 -12.12 14.35
N PHE A 678 15.63 -11.61 14.27
CA PHE A 678 15.11 -10.66 15.25
C PHE A 678 14.37 -11.44 16.33
N GLY A 679 15.18 -12.17 17.11
CA GLY A 679 14.90 -12.71 18.42
C GLY A 679 16.14 -12.50 19.27
#